data_AF-A0AAR2KDF7-F1
#
_entry.id   AF-A0AAR2KDF7-F1
#
_cell.length_a   1.000
_cell.length_b   1.000
_cell.length_c   1.000
_cell.angle_alpha   90.00
_cell.angle_beta   90.00
_cell.angle_gamma   90.00
#
_symmetry.space_group_name_H-M   'P 1'
#
loop_
_entity.id
_entity.type
_entity.pdbx_description
1 polymer ?
#
loop_
_entity_poly.entity_id
_entity_poly.type
_entity_poly.pdbx_seq_one_letter_code
_entity_poly.pdbx_strand_id
1 'polypeptide(L)'
;MFQVPSCTNKRDLTNGVAIAHVLHKIDSSWFNETWLGRIKEESGDNWRLKVSNLKKILQSMMEYYHDVLGQHVEDEHVPDVSLIGEMGDVVELGRLVQLVLACAVSCEKKHEHIQQIMTLEESVQHVVMTAIQEVCLILQFFQLFFSLPHYSRKYYFLSEELDEKDDVTQRCRELEQQLSVLMEEKSAMQTELQSLKDRLSRCEPQDASATITGKKLLLLQTQIEQLQEENYRLENNRDDLRIRSEALEREVADLQHRNEELTSLAQEAQTLKDEMDILRHSSDRVSRLEALVDTYKRKLEDLGDLRRQVRLLEERNTVYMQRTCELEEELRRANAGRTQLDSYKRQVHELHAKHSSEAMKAEKWQFEYKNLHDKYEALLKEKERLISERDTLRETNEELRCAQVQQKCFSQAGSLVSDSGAVGNLASEIMPTEFQETVVRLQSENKMLCAQEESYRQRLGEVQAHLEEAQRSQNTLETQNRLSQQQITQLCSQVEDLQKALQEQDSKAEDSSLLQKKLEEHLEKLHEAHSDLQKKREVIDDLEPGADSNMAKKIDELQAILRKKDEDMKQMEERYKRYVEKARTVIKTLDPKQKPHSLPPEVQALRNQLSERDRKIQHLEHDFEKTRSRHDQEEKLIISAWYNMGMALHQKVVGERTGSPGQAQSFLAQQRQSTQARRGLTARFQPR
;
A
#
# COMPACT_ATOMS: atom_id res chain seq x y z
N MET A 1 49.38 -23.58 -3.30
CA MET A 1 48.76 -24.24 -2.14
C MET A 1 48.26 -23.14 -1.22
N PHE A 2 46.95 -22.90 -1.20
CA PHE A 2 46.37 -22.00 -0.22
C PHE A 2 46.53 -22.64 1.16
N GLN A 3 47.29 -21.98 2.03
CA GLN A 3 47.48 -22.44 3.40
C GLN A 3 46.21 -22.04 4.17
N VAL A 4 45.51 -23.03 4.76
CA VAL A 4 44.31 -22.75 5.55
C VAL A 4 44.69 -21.78 6.67
N PRO A 5 44.00 -20.64 6.82
CA PRO A 5 44.29 -19.69 7.90
C PRO A 5 44.19 -20.41 9.26
N SER A 6 45.19 -20.21 10.13
CA SER A 6 45.19 -20.80 11.47
C SER A 6 44.04 -20.24 12.29
N CYS A 7 43.06 -21.08 12.65
CA CYS A 7 41.97 -20.73 13.55
C CYS A 7 42.37 -21.09 14.99
N THR A 8 42.58 -20.09 15.84
CA THR A 8 42.88 -20.32 17.27
C THR A 8 41.72 -19.91 18.17
N ASN A 9 40.82 -19.06 17.66
CA ASN A 9 39.68 -18.57 18.41
C ASN A 9 38.39 -18.68 17.58
N LYS A 10 37.25 -18.85 18.26
CA LYS A 10 35.93 -18.96 17.61
C LYS A 10 35.59 -17.78 16.69
N ARG A 11 36.13 -16.59 17.01
CA ARG A 11 35.94 -15.37 16.22
C ARG A 11 36.59 -15.46 14.83
N ASP A 12 37.62 -16.27 14.68
CA ASP A 12 38.35 -16.44 13.41
C ASP A 12 37.51 -17.19 12.36
N LEU A 13 36.52 -17.98 12.82
CA LEU A 13 35.58 -18.70 11.95
C LEU A 13 34.39 -17.86 11.50
N THR A 14 34.06 -16.79 12.24
CA THR A 14 32.87 -15.95 11.97
C THR A 14 32.92 -15.18 10.65
N ASN A 15 34.11 -15.01 10.06
CA ASN A 15 34.26 -14.35 8.77
C ASN A 15 34.04 -15.29 7.55
N GLY A 16 33.90 -16.60 7.80
CA GLY A 16 33.72 -17.64 6.79
C GLY A 16 34.98 -17.99 5.98
N VAL A 17 36.07 -17.24 6.08
CA VAL A 17 37.27 -17.44 5.25
C VAL A 17 37.90 -18.80 5.53
N ALA A 18 38.17 -19.11 6.81
CA ALA A 18 38.76 -20.38 7.20
C ALA A 18 37.87 -21.57 6.79
N ILE A 19 36.55 -21.42 6.94
CA ILE A 19 35.56 -22.43 6.53
C ILE A 19 35.62 -22.66 5.01
N ALA A 20 35.69 -21.60 4.21
CA ALA A 20 35.77 -21.70 2.77
C ALA A 20 37.06 -22.41 2.31
N HIS A 21 38.20 -22.12 2.93
CA HIS A 21 39.46 -22.83 2.66
C HIS A 21 39.38 -24.33 3.05
N VAL A 22 38.69 -24.65 4.14
CA VAL A 22 38.44 -26.06 4.54
C VAL A 22 37.56 -26.77 3.51
N LEU A 23 36.48 -26.14 3.04
CA LEU A 23 35.60 -26.71 2.00
C LEU A 23 36.36 -26.95 0.69
N HIS A 24 37.21 -26.00 0.27
CA HIS A 24 38.11 -26.20 -0.88
C HIS A 24 39.04 -27.40 -0.71
N LYS A 25 39.51 -27.66 0.52
CA LYS A 25 40.38 -28.81 0.81
C LYS A 25 39.62 -30.14 0.83
N ILE A 26 38.37 -30.13 1.29
CA ILE A 26 37.49 -31.31 1.30
C ILE A 26 37.21 -31.75 -0.14
N ASP A 27 36.80 -30.82 -1.00
CA ASP A 27 36.51 -31.12 -2.40
C ASP A 27 36.86 -29.93 -3.30
N SER A 28 38.07 -29.95 -3.85
CA SER A 28 38.55 -28.90 -4.75
C SER A 28 37.90 -28.93 -6.13
N SER A 29 37.15 -29.99 -6.47
CA SER A 29 36.43 -30.08 -7.74
C SER A 29 35.18 -29.21 -7.71
N TRP A 30 34.42 -29.26 -6.62
CA TRP A 30 33.22 -28.44 -6.39
C TRP A 30 33.57 -27.05 -5.85
N PHE A 31 34.26 -27.01 -4.71
CA PHE A 31 34.66 -25.76 -4.06
C PHE A 31 35.94 -25.23 -4.68
N ASN A 32 35.96 -25.01 -6.00
CA ASN A 32 37.18 -24.67 -6.75
C ASN A 32 37.73 -23.26 -6.45
N GLU A 33 38.90 -22.93 -7.01
CA GLU A 33 39.57 -21.64 -6.80
C GLU A 33 38.72 -20.43 -7.24
N THR A 34 37.88 -20.60 -8.27
CA THR A 34 36.99 -19.51 -8.73
C THR A 34 35.87 -19.21 -7.74
N TRP A 35 35.37 -20.22 -7.04
CA TRP A 35 34.42 -20.06 -5.95
C TRP A 35 35.09 -19.45 -4.73
N LEU A 36 36.26 -19.97 -4.34
CA LEU A 36 37.02 -19.46 -3.20
C LEU A 36 37.38 -17.98 -3.37
N GLY A 37 37.72 -17.56 -4.59
CA GLY A 37 37.98 -16.14 -4.91
C GLY A 37 36.77 -15.21 -4.75
N ARG A 38 35.54 -15.73 -4.61
CA ARG A 38 34.34 -14.93 -4.30
C ARG A 38 34.21 -14.60 -2.81
N ILE A 39 34.94 -15.32 -1.96
CA ILE A 39 35.00 -15.09 -0.51
C ILE A 39 36.07 -14.02 -0.26
N LYS A 40 35.65 -12.90 0.33
CA LYS A 40 36.55 -11.77 0.54
C LYS A 40 37.22 -11.87 1.91
N GLU A 41 38.53 -11.78 1.93
CA GLU A 41 39.33 -11.62 3.15
C GLU A 41 39.37 -10.13 3.54
N GLU A 42 38.74 -9.74 4.64
CA GLU A 42 38.92 -8.42 5.25
C GLU A 42 39.43 -8.55 6.69
N SER A 43 40.32 -7.64 7.08
CA SER A 43 40.96 -7.58 8.41
C SER A 43 40.14 -6.78 9.45
N GLY A 44 38.84 -6.56 9.22
CA GLY A 44 37.99 -5.70 10.06
C GLY A 44 36.67 -6.34 10.50
N ASP A 45 36.04 -5.76 11.53
CA ASP A 45 34.72 -6.17 12.06
C ASP A 45 33.55 -5.71 11.19
N ASN A 46 33.61 -6.01 9.89
CA ASN A 46 32.53 -5.75 8.95
C ASN A 46 31.54 -6.91 8.95
N TRP A 47 30.63 -6.92 9.92
CA TRP A 47 29.63 -7.99 10.08
C TRP A 47 28.82 -8.24 8.80
N ARG A 48 28.52 -7.21 8.00
CA ARG A 48 27.79 -7.37 6.72
C ARG A 48 28.56 -8.20 5.71
N LEU A 49 29.88 -8.02 5.66
CA LEU A 49 30.73 -8.83 4.80
C LEU A 49 30.84 -10.27 5.34
N LYS A 50 30.94 -10.44 6.67
CA LYS A 50 30.92 -11.76 7.31
C LYS A 50 29.64 -12.52 6.92
N VAL A 51 28.47 -11.90 7.09
CA VAL A 51 27.17 -12.48 6.68
C VAL A 51 27.15 -12.76 5.18
N SER A 52 27.67 -11.87 4.34
CA SER A 52 27.73 -12.10 2.88
C SER A 52 28.61 -13.29 2.50
N ASN A 53 29.77 -13.46 3.12
CA ASN A 53 30.64 -14.62 2.92
C ASN A 53 29.96 -15.90 3.41
N LEU A 54 29.39 -15.90 4.62
CA LEU A 54 28.71 -17.05 5.20
C LEU A 54 27.48 -17.47 4.37
N LYS A 55 26.73 -16.52 3.80
CA LYS A 55 25.62 -16.82 2.87
C LYS A 55 26.09 -17.55 1.61
N LYS A 56 27.20 -17.12 1.02
CA LYS A 56 27.79 -17.80 -0.15
C LYS A 56 28.27 -19.22 0.21
N ILE A 57 28.87 -19.37 1.39
CA ILE A 57 29.34 -20.66 1.89
C ILE A 57 28.15 -21.61 2.10
N LEU A 58 27.14 -21.17 2.85
CA LEU A 58 25.95 -21.95 3.12
C LEU A 58 25.24 -22.34 1.83
N GLN A 59 25.06 -21.39 0.90
CA GLN A 59 24.42 -21.67 -0.39
C GLN A 59 25.17 -22.77 -1.16
N SER A 60 26.48 -22.62 -1.37
CA SER A 60 27.25 -23.61 -2.13
C SER A 60 27.38 -24.96 -1.41
N MET A 61 27.29 -24.97 -0.09
CA MET A 61 27.27 -26.19 0.71
C MET A 61 25.91 -26.90 0.61
N MET A 62 24.80 -26.17 0.63
CA MET A 62 23.46 -26.72 0.39
C MET A 62 23.32 -27.29 -1.02
N GLU A 63 23.87 -26.58 -2.03
CA GLU A 63 23.96 -27.09 -3.41
C GLU A 63 24.81 -28.37 -3.46
N TYR A 64 25.93 -28.44 -2.73
CA TYR A 64 26.76 -29.65 -2.63
C TYR A 64 26.00 -30.84 -2.01
N TYR A 65 25.27 -30.60 -0.92
CA TYR A 65 24.44 -31.63 -0.29
C TYR A 65 23.41 -32.19 -1.25
N HIS A 66 22.74 -31.32 -2.01
CA HIS A 66 21.71 -31.74 -2.96
C HIS A 66 22.29 -32.41 -4.21
N ASP A 67 23.23 -31.75 -4.89
CA ASP A 67 23.68 -32.15 -6.23
C ASP A 67 24.77 -33.24 -6.20
N VAL A 68 25.64 -33.23 -5.19
CA VAL A 68 26.78 -34.17 -5.09
C VAL A 68 26.48 -35.31 -4.12
N LEU A 69 26.00 -34.99 -2.91
CA LEU A 69 25.72 -36.00 -1.89
C LEU A 69 24.32 -36.64 -2.04
N GLY A 70 23.42 -36.02 -2.80
CA GLY A 70 22.05 -36.51 -2.99
C GLY A 70 21.21 -36.45 -1.71
N GLN A 71 21.55 -35.57 -0.77
CA GLN A 71 20.94 -35.45 0.54
C GLN A 71 20.24 -34.09 0.70
N HIS A 72 19.12 -34.09 1.41
CA HIS A 72 18.40 -32.87 1.75
C HIS A 72 18.64 -32.52 3.21
N VAL A 73 19.06 -31.28 3.47
CA VAL A 73 19.14 -30.76 4.84
C VAL A 73 17.81 -30.08 5.14
N GLU A 74 17.07 -30.63 6.10
CA GLU A 74 15.80 -30.06 6.58
C GLU A 74 16.00 -28.62 7.11
N ASP A 75 15.02 -27.76 6.88
CA ASP A 75 15.08 -26.31 7.19
C ASP A 75 15.42 -26.01 8.67
N GLU A 76 15.04 -26.89 9.60
CA GLU A 76 15.32 -26.75 11.04
C GLU A 76 16.82 -26.86 11.38
N HIS A 77 17.60 -27.50 10.51
CA HIS A 77 19.03 -27.76 10.72
C HIS A 77 19.93 -26.83 9.90
N VAL A 78 19.34 -25.93 9.12
CA VAL A 78 20.06 -24.92 8.35
C VAL A 78 20.49 -23.78 9.30
N PRO A 79 21.80 -23.50 9.45
CA PRO A 79 22.28 -22.50 10.40
C PRO A 79 21.93 -21.08 9.96
N ASP A 80 21.52 -20.23 10.90
CA ASP A 80 21.29 -18.81 10.63
C ASP A 80 22.61 -18.03 10.60
N VAL A 81 23.15 -17.92 9.39
CA VAL A 81 24.39 -17.19 9.10
C VAL A 81 24.34 -15.70 9.43
N SER A 82 23.14 -15.12 9.59
CA SER A 82 22.99 -13.71 10.01
C SER A 82 23.37 -13.56 11.48
N LEU A 83 22.91 -14.47 12.34
CA LEU A 83 23.27 -14.50 13.77
C LEU A 83 24.77 -14.75 13.98
N ILE A 84 25.39 -15.59 13.17
CA ILE A 84 26.84 -15.84 13.22
C ILE A 84 27.60 -14.56 12.88
N GLY A 85 27.24 -13.87 11.79
CA GLY A 85 27.97 -12.68 11.34
C GLY A 85 27.75 -11.44 12.21
N GLU A 86 26.53 -11.23 12.73
CA GLU A 86 26.15 -10.08 13.55
C GLU A 86 26.53 -10.23 15.02
N MET A 87 26.18 -11.37 15.61
CA MET A 87 26.27 -11.60 17.06
C MET A 87 27.43 -12.54 17.44
N GLY A 88 28.05 -13.21 16.47
CA GLY A 88 29.08 -14.21 16.75
C GLY A 88 28.52 -15.40 17.53
N ASP A 89 27.26 -15.78 17.26
CA ASP A 89 26.58 -16.86 17.95
C ASP A 89 27.34 -18.18 17.78
N VAL A 90 27.65 -18.81 18.92
CA VAL A 90 28.46 -20.04 18.99
C VAL A 90 27.62 -21.26 18.62
N VAL A 91 26.30 -21.24 18.87
CA VAL A 91 25.42 -22.37 18.59
C VAL A 91 25.24 -22.50 17.07
N GLU A 92 24.89 -21.40 16.40
CA GLU A 92 24.74 -21.37 14.95
C GLU A 92 26.08 -21.61 14.22
N LEU A 93 27.19 -21.09 14.77
CA LEU A 93 28.52 -21.41 14.25
C LEU A 93 28.85 -22.90 14.41
N GLY A 94 28.46 -23.51 15.54
CA GLY A 94 28.58 -24.94 15.79
C GLY A 94 27.84 -25.76 14.73
N ARG A 95 26.57 -25.43 14.47
CA ARG A 95 25.75 -26.06 13.42
C ARG A 95 26.39 -25.95 12.03
N LEU A 96 26.90 -24.77 11.67
CA LEU A 96 27.60 -24.57 10.40
C LEU A 96 28.85 -25.46 10.29
N VAL A 97 29.68 -25.52 11.33
CA VAL A 97 30.88 -26.36 11.36
C VAL A 97 30.52 -27.85 11.36
N GLN A 98 29.41 -28.24 11.99
CA GLN A 98 28.89 -29.60 11.99
C GLN A 98 28.52 -30.05 10.57
N LEU A 99 27.88 -29.18 9.78
CA LEU A 99 27.58 -29.45 8.38
C LEU A 99 28.85 -29.53 7.53
N VAL A 100 29.89 -28.75 7.82
CA VAL A 100 31.19 -28.85 7.12
C VAL A 100 31.88 -30.18 7.45
N LEU A 101 31.84 -30.61 8.72
CA LEU A 101 32.35 -31.90 9.16
C LEU A 101 31.61 -33.05 8.46
N ALA A 102 30.28 -32.95 8.35
CA ALA A 102 29.47 -33.92 7.61
C ALA A 102 29.83 -33.96 6.11
N CYS A 103 30.16 -32.83 5.48
CA CYS A 103 30.73 -32.82 4.11
C CYS A 103 32.05 -33.61 4.06
N ALA A 104 32.94 -33.41 5.04
CA ALA A 104 34.25 -34.07 5.08
C ALA A 104 34.18 -35.59 5.23
N VAL A 105 33.19 -36.12 5.96
CA VAL A 105 33.00 -37.57 6.12
C VAL A 105 32.14 -38.21 5.02
N SER A 106 31.49 -37.39 4.20
CA SER A 106 30.62 -37.84 3.11
C SER A 106 31.24 -37.68 1.71
N CYS A 107 32.32 -36.92 1.57
CA CYS A 107 32.99 -36.70 0.29
C CYS A 107 33.74 -37.95 -0.22
N GLU A 108 34.21 -37.91 -1.47
CA GLU A 108 34.97 -39.01 -2.08
C GLU A 108 36.23 -39.38 -1.28
N LYS A 109 36.89 -38.39 -0.67
CA LYS A 109 38.11 -38.55 0.14
C LYS A 109 37.84 -38.73 1.63
N LYS A 110 36.62 -39.14 2.01
CA LYS A 110 36.22 -39.36 3.42
C LYS A 110 37.20 -40.17 4.24
N HIS A 111 37.85 -41.18 3.65
CA HIS A 111 38.80 -42.04 4.36
C HIS A 111 40.02 -41.27 4.89
N GLU A 112 40.53 -40.27 4.16
CA GLU A 112 41.66 -39.43 4.60
C GLU A 112 41.26 -38.54 5.78
N HIS A 113 40.06 -37.97 5.74
CA HIS A 113 39.53 -37.13 6.81
C HIS A 113 39.20 -37.95 8.06
N ILE A 114 38.60 -39.13 7.91
CA ILE A 114 38.32 -40.05 9.03
C ILE A 114 39.62 -40.51 9.69
N GLN A 115 40.66 -40.85 8.92
CA GLN A 115 41.96 -41.19 9.48
C GLN A 115 42.57 -40.04 10.28
N GLN A 116 42.42 -38.79 9.80
CA GLN A 116 42.87 -37.61 10.56
C GLN A 116 42.12 -37.45 11.88
N ILE A 117 40.80 -37.67 11.89
CA ILE A 117 39.99 -37.66 13.12
C ILE A 117 40.52 -38.69 14.12
N MET A 118 40.88 -39.90 13.66
CA MET A 118 41.45 -40.96 14.52
C MET A 118 42.83 -40.64 15.12
N THR A 119 43.52 -39.60 14.65
CA THR A 119 44.79 -39.13 15.24
C THR A 119 44.61 -38.06 16.32
N LEU A 120 43.38 -37.56 16.51
CA LEU A 120 43.07 -36.55 17.53
C LEU A 120 43.05 -37.17 18.94
N GLU A 121 42.99 -36.34 19.98
CA GLU A 121 42.81 -36.79 21.35
C GLU A 121 41.46 -37.49 21.54
N GLU A 122 41.38 -38.54 22.36
CA GLU A 122 40.19 -39.36 22.56
C GLU A 122 38.96 -38.53 22.99
N SER A 123 39.17 -37.53 23.85
CA SER A 123 38.15 -36.57 24.28
C SER A 123 37.55 -35.80 23.09
N VAL A 124 38.39 -35.39 22.13
CA VAL A 124 37.99 -34.68 20.91
C VAL A 124 37.35 -35.64 19.92
N GLN A 125 37.88 -36.85 19.77
CA GLN A 125 37.29 -37.89 18.91
C GLN A 125 35.85 -38.19 19.33
N HIS A 126 35.58 -38.28 20.64
CA HIS A 126 34.24 -38.50 21.15
C HIS A 126 33.27 -37.37 20.75
N VAL A 127 33.66 -36.11 20.96
CA VAL A 127 32.84 -34.94 20.56
C VAL A 127 32.58 -34.91 19.05
N VAL A 128 33.61 -35.17 18.24
CA VAL A 128 33.50 -35.23 16.78
C VAL A 128 32.58 -36.38 16.33
N MET A 129 32.67 -37.55 16.98
CA MET A 129 31.79 -38.68 16.69
C MET A 129 30.34 -38.38 17.03
N THR A 130 30.06 -37.78 18.20
CA THR A 130 28.71 -37.36 18.58
C THR A 130 28.15 -36.35 17.58
N ALA A 131 28.97 -35.38 17.16
CA ALA A 131 28.59 -34.39 16.17
C ALA A 131 28.28 -35.01 14.79
N ILE A 132 29.05 -36.03 14.37
CA ILE A 132 28.79 -36.79 13.13
C ILE A 132 27.49 -37.60 13.28
N GLN A 133 27.27 -38.27 14.41
CA GLN A 133 26.09 -39.08 14.66
C GLN A 133 24.82 -38.25 14.63
N GLU A 134 24.80 -37.09 15.29
CA GLU A 134 23.66 -36.16 15.26
C GLU A 134 23.31 -35.76 13.82
N VAL A 135 24.30 -35.29 13.04
CA VAL A 135 24.03 -34.87 11.65
C VAL A 135 23.70 -36.04 10.73
N CYS A 136 24.27 -37.23 10.96
CA CYS A 136 23.93 -38.43 10.20
C CYS A 136 22.50 -38.91 10.47
N LEU A 137 22.02 -38.75 11.70
CA LEU A 137 20.64 -39.08 12.08
C LEU A 137 19.65 -38.09 11.44
N ILE A 138 20.05 -36.83 11.35
CA ILE A 138 19.30 -35.74 10.71
C ILE A 138 19.25 -35.89 9.17
N LEU A 139 20.37 -36.23 8.52
CA LEU A 139 20.48 -36.36 7.06
C LEU A 139 20.04 -37.74 6.51
N GLN A 140 19.31 -38.54 7.31
CA GLN A 140 18.89 -39.92 6.97
C GLN A 140 20.04 -40.82 6.49
N PHE A 141 21.25 -40.58 7.00
CA PHE A 141 22.49 -41.26 6.63
C PHE A 141 22.52 -42.75 7.04
N PHE A 142 21.53 -43.17 7.83
CA PHE A 142 21.51 -44.43 8.56
C PHE A 142 21.40 -45.69 7.70
N GLN A 143 21.03 -45.60 6.42
CA GLN A 143 20.84 -46.82 5.61
C GLN A 143 22.10 -47.36 4.91
N LEU A 144 23.18 -46.59 4.73
CA LEU A 144 24.31 -47.07 3.90
C LEU A 144 25.71 -47.00 4.54
N PHE A 145 25.93 -46.22 5.59
CA PHE A 145 27.30 -46.00 6.10
C PHE A 145 27.71 -46.92 7.27
N PHE A 146 26.74 -47.46 8.02
CA PHE A 146 26.98 -48.34 9.18
C PHE A 146 26.54 -49.79 8.99
N SER A 147 26.24 -50.21 7.75
CA SER A 147 26.01 -51.62 7.41
C SER A 147 27.29 -52.50 7.46
N LEU A 148 28.43 -51.95 7.90
CA LEU A 148 29.62 -52.73 8.27
C LEU A 148 29.67 -52.95 9.81
N PRO A 149 29.55 -54.19 10.32
CA PRO A 149 29.37 -54.49 11.75
C PRO A 149 30.58 -54.22 12.68
N HIS A 150 31.65 -53.55 12.22
CA HIS A 150 32.94 -53.61 12.92
C HIS A 150 33.27 -52.44 13.86
N TYR A 151 32.56 -51.30 13.78
CA TYR A 151 32.91 -50.11 14.59
C TYR A 151 31.85 -49.68 15.61
N SER A 152 30.58 -50.06 15.43
CA SER A 152 29.52 -49.77 16.40
C SER A 152 29.58 -50.71 17.63
N ARG A 153 30.11 -51.93 17.45
CA ARG A 153 30.14 -52.96 18.51
C ARG A 153 31.18 -52.72 19.60
N LYS A 154 32.14 -51.81 19.40
CA LYS A 154 33.24 -51.57 20.34
C LYS A 154 32.93 -50.53 21.43
N TYR A 155 31.88 -49.72 21.26
CA TYR A 155 31.52 -48.68 22.22
C TYR A 155 30.46 -49.11 23.24
N TYR A 156 29.59 -50.06 22.88
CA TYR A 156 28.69 -50.70 23.85
C TYR A 156 29.41 -51.73 24.75
N PHE A 157 30.50 -52.34 24.26
CA PHE A 157 31.27 -53.34 25.01
C PHE A 157 32.08 -52.77 26.20
N LEU A 158 32.45 -51.48 26.18
CA LEU A 158 33.27 -50.90 27.26
C LEU A 158 32.50 -50.64 28.56
N SER A 159 31.16 -50.56 28.49
CA SER A 159 30.33 -50.45 29.69
C SER A 159 29.98 -51.82 30.28
N GLU A 160 29.96 -52.87 29.47
CA GLU A 160 29.65 -54.25 29.87
C GLU A 160 30.92 -55.00 30.34
N GLU A 161 32.11 -54.69 29.77
CA GLU A 161 33.40 -55.24 30.21
C GLU A 161 33.82 -54.82 31.62
N LEU A 162 33.29 -53.73 32.18
CA LEU A 162 33.55 -53.35 33.58
C LEU A 162 32.79 -54.26 34.55
N ASP A 163 31.52 -54.56 34.25
CA ASP A 163 30.68 -55.46 35.06
C ASP A 163 31.14 -56.92 34.93
N GLU A 164 31.50 -57.38 33.73
CA GLU A 164 32.03 -58.74 33.53
C GLU A 164 33.39 -58.96 34.22
N LYS A 165 34.22 -57.92 34.33
CA LYS A 165 35.53 -58.02 35.01
C LYS A 165 35.38 -58.07 36.53
N ASP A 166 34.39 -57.36 37.09
CA ASP A 166 34.04 -57.45 38.50
C ASP A 166 33.41 -58.81 38.85
N ASP A 167 32.55 -59.35 37.97
CA ASP A 167 31.98 -60.70 38.13
C ASP A 167 33.04 -61.81 38.05
N VAL A 168 33.98 -61.72 37.10
CA VAL A 168 35.08 -62.70 36.99
C VAL A 168 36.03 -62.61 38.18
N THR A 169 36.33 -61.40 38.68
CA THR A 169 37.17 -61.27 39.87
C THR A 169 36.47 -61.74 41.14
N GLN A 170 35.15 -61.56 41.25
CA GLN A 170 34.36 -62.12 42.35
C GLN A 170 34.32 -63.65 42.29
N ARG A 171 34.14 -64.23 41.10
CA ARG A 171 34.15 -65.68 40.90
C ARG A 171 35.52 -66.32 41.13
N CYS A 172 36.61 -65.63 40.81
CA CYS A 172 37.96 -66.06 41.17
C CYS A 172 38.17 -66.09 42.69
N ARG A 173 37.67 -65.08 43.43
CA ARG A 173 37.76 -65.06 44.91
C ARG A 173 36.93 -66.19 45.53
N GLU A 174 35.74 -66.46 45.00
CA GLU A 174 34.90 -67.57 45.45
C GLU A 174 35.55 -68.94 45.19
N LEU A 175 36.19 -69.13 44.03
CA LEU A 175 36.93 -70.35 43.72
C LEU A 175 38.19 -70.53 44.59
N GLU A 176 38.91 -69.45 44.90
CA GLU A 176 40.04 -69.48 45.83
C GLU A 176 39.60 -69.89 47.25
N GLN A 177 38.43 -69.40 47.69
CA GLN A 177 37.85 -69.75 48.98
C GLN A 177 37.36 -71.22 49.02
N GLN A 178 36.78 -71.72 47.92
CA GLN A 178 36.42 -73.14 47.80
C GLN A 178 37.65 -74.05 47.80
N LEU A 179 38.74 -73.64 47.14
CA LEU A 179 40.00 -74.38 47.16
C LEU A 179 40.62 -74.41 48.55
N SER A 180 40.54 -73.33 49.34
CA SER A 180 41.05 -73.33 50.71
C SER A 180 40.29 -74.30 51.61
N VAL A 181 38.95 -74.30 51.53
CA VAL A 181 38.10 -75.24 52.30
C VAL A 181 38.38 -76.69 51.90
N LEU A 182 38.47 -76.99 50.61
CA LEU A 182 38.79 -78.35 50.14
C LEU A 182 40.21 -78.79 50.55
N MET A 183 41.17 -77.87 50.63
CA MET A 183 42.51 -78.18 51.14
C MET A 183 42.49 -78.50 52.64
N GLU A 184 41.73 -77.75 53.43
CA GLU A 184 41.53 -78.03 54.86
C GLU A 184 40.85 -79.38 55.08
N GLU A 185 39.78 -79.68 54.35
CA GLU A 185 39.08 -80.98 54.41
C GLU A 185 39.99 -82.13 53.98
N LYS A 186 40.78 -81.97 52.91
CA LYS A 186 41.77 -82.97 52.49
C LYS A 186 42.80 -83.22 53.58
N SER A 187 43.27 -82.18 54.26
CA SER A 187 44.22 -82.32 55.37
C SER A 187 43.60 -83.05 56.56
N ALA A 188 42.33 -82.75 56.90
CA ALA A 188 41.57 -83.43 57.95
C ALA A 188 41.37 -84.92 57.61
N MET A 189 40.93 -85.23 56.40
CA MET A 189 40.77 -86.60 55.92
C MET A 189 42.09 -87.38 55.92
N GLN A 190 43.20 -86.74 55.57
CA GLN A 190 44.53 -87.36 55.68
C GLN A 190 44.88 -87.71 57.13
N THR A 191 44.59 -86.83 58.09
CA THR A 191 44.83 -87.11 59.52
C THR A 191 43.94 -88.25 60.05
N GLU A 192 42.67 -88.30 59.65
CA GLU A 192 41.78 -89.40 60.02
C GLU A 192 42.24 -90.73 59.41
N LEU A 193 42.69 -90.73 58.16
CA LEU A 193 43.18 -91.93 57.47
C LEU A 193 44.47 -92.45 58.11
N GLN A 194 45.35 -91.56 58.59
CA GLN A 194 46.49 -91.92 59.44
C GLN A 194 46.02 -92.57 60.75
N SER A 195 45.03 -91.98 61.43
CA SER A 195 44.49 -92.51 62.69
C SER A 195 43.83 -93.89 62.53
N LEU A 196 43.12 -94.11 61.41
CA LEU A 196 42.46 -95.37 61.09
C LEU A 196 43.48 -96.45 60.72
N LYS A 197 44.56 -96.09 59.99
CA LYS A 197 45.69 -97.00 59.75
C LYS A 197 46.40 -97.40 61.04
N ASP A 198 46.54 -96.48 62.00
CA ASP A 198 47.10 -96.77 63.33
C ASP A 198 46.18 -97.62 64.21
N ARG A 199 44.86 -97.55 63.99
CA ARG A 199 43.89 -98.43 64.65
C ARG A 199 43.84 -99.81 64.02
N LEU A 200 43.97 -99.90 62.69
CA LEU A 200 43.97 -101.15 61.95
C LEU A 200 45.27 -101.95 62.21
N SER A 201 46.41 -101.27 62.36
CA SER A 201 47.68 -101.92 62.72
C SER A 201 47.72 -102.49 64.15
N ARG A 202 46.74 -102.15 65.01
CA ARG A 202 46.59 -102.68 66.37
C ARG A 202 45.62 -103.86 66.49
N CYS A 203 45.00 -104.30 65.39
CA CYS A 203 44.05 -105.41 65.41
C CYS A 203 44.49 -106.51 64.46
N GLU A 204 45.09 -107.56 65.01
CA GLU A 204 45.18 -108.88 64.39
C GLU A 204 45.09 -109.97 65.48
N PRO A 205 44.68 -111.20 65.15
CA PRO A 205 43.29 -111.65 65.26
C PRO A 205 43.13 -112.77 66.31
N GLN A 206 41.89 -113.06 66.73
CA GLN A 206 41.64 -114.29 67.50
C GLN A 206 40.35 -115.00 67.08
N ASP A 207 40.58 -116.22 66.61
CA ASP A 207 39.62 -117.21 66.11
C ASP A 207 38.73 -117.84 67.20
N ALA A 208 37.69 -118.50 66.68
CA ALA A 208 36.94 -119.62 67.23
C ALA A 208 35.62 -119.32 67.97
N SER A 209 34.50 -119.61 67.28
CA SER A 209 33.52 -120.61 67.76
C SER A 209 32.43 -120.84 66.70
N ALA A 210 32.57 -121.92 65.94
CA ALA A 210 31.75 -122.27 64.79
C ALA A 210 30.51 -123.12 65.10
N THR A 211 29.99 -123.08 66.34
CA THR A 211 28.81 -123.90 66.72
C THR A 211 27.68 -123.10 67.38
N ILE A 212 27.92 -121.83 67.74
CA ILE A 212 26.88 -120.81 68.01
C ILE A 212 26.36 -120.18 66.69
N THR A 213 26.96 -120.57 65.57
CA THR A 213 26.67 -120.06 64.21
C THR A 213 25.28 -120.45 63.72
N GLY A 214 24.76 -121.67 63.89
CA GLY A 214 23.50 -122.08 63.21
C GLY A 214 22.25 -121.24 63.54
N LYS A 215 21.89 -121.08 64.82
CA LYS A 215 20.75 -120.22 65.25
C LYS A 215 21.01 -118.74 65.01
N LYS A 216 22.27 -118.31 65.21
CA LYS A 216 22.70 -116.93 64.92
C LYS A 216 22.64 -116.64 63.42
N LEU A 217 22.94 -117.62 62.57
CA LEU A 217 22.93 -117.54 61.11
C LEU A 217 21.49 -117.55 60.59
N LEU A 218 20.57 -118.33 61.20
CA LEU A 218 19.14 -118.24 60.90
C LEU A 218 18.55 -116.87 61.30
N LEU A 219 18.87 -116.36 62.50
CA LEU A 219 18.44 -115.03 62.94
C LEU A 219 19.01 -113.92 62.02
N LEU A 220 20.29 -114.02 61.67
CA LEU A 220 20.92 -113.12 60.70
C LEU A 220 20.27 -113.24 59.32
N GLN A 221 19.85 -114.43 58.91
CA GLN A 221 19.19 -114.64 57.63
C GLN A 221 17.78 -114.03 57.61
N THR A 222 16.99 -114.20 58.67
CA THR A 222 15.68 -113.51 58.80
C THR A 222 15.87 -111.99 58.87
N GLN A 223 16.93 -111.51 59.53
CA GLN A 223 17.26 -110.08 59.57
C GLN A 223 17.68 -109.56 58.19
N ILE A 224 18.44 -110.34 57.41
CA ILE A 224 18.79 -110.01 56.03
C ILE A 224 17.53 -109.95 55.16
N GLU A 225 16.60 -110.90 55.29
CA GLU A 225 15.33 -110.91 54.56
C GLU A 225 14.47 -109.69 54.91
N GLN A 226 14.35 -109.33 56.19
CA GLN A 226 13.65 -108.11 56.63
C GLN A 226 14.30 -106.83 56.08
N LEU A 227 15.63 -106.73 56.12
CA LEU A 227 16.36 -105.59 55.56
C LEU A 227 16.25 -105.53 54.03
N GLN A 228 16.12 -106.67 53.35
CA GLN A 228 15.86 -106.72 51.92
C GLN A 228 14.46 -106.23 51.58
N GLU A 229 13.43 -106.66 52.34
CA GLU A 229 12.06 -106.19 52.15
C GLU A 229 11.91 -104.70 52.48
N GLU A 230 12.55 -104.22 53.55
CA GLU A 230 12.63 -102.79 53.87
C GLU A 230 13.38 -102.00 52.79
N ASN A 231 14.49 -102.51 52.26
CA ASN A 231 15.19 -101.88 51.13
C ASN A 231 14.29 -101.78 49.91
N TYR A 232 13.61 -102.86 49.52
CA TYR A 232 12.69 -102.84 48.38
C TYR A 232 11.54 -101.83 48.56
N ARG A 233 11.00 -101.74 49.78
CA ARG A 233 9.98 -100.74 50.11
C ARG A 233 10.52 -99.31 50.06
N LEU A 234 11.73 -99.08 50.56
CA LEU A 234 12.39 -97.78 50.50
C LEU A 234 12.74 -97.40 49.06
N GLU A 235 13.17 -98.35 48.23
CA GLU A 235 13.42 -98.16 46.80
C GLU A 235 12.15 -97.76 46.06
N ASN A 236 11.04 -98.48 46.26
CA ASN A 236 9.74 -98.11 45.66
C ASN A 236 9.29 -96.71 46.11
N ASN A 237 9.38 -96.39 47.40
CA ASN A 237 9.03 -95.07 47.91
C ASN A 237 9.94 -93.97 47.33
N ARG A 238 11.23 -94.25 47.17
CA ARG A 238 12.20 -93.33 46.55
C ARG A 238 11.84 -93.09 45.09
N ASP A 239 11.48 -94.15 44.36
CA ASP A 239 11.13 -94.06 42.95
C ASP A 239 9.79 -93.31 42.75
N ASP A 240 8.79 -93.51 43.63
CA ASP A 240 7.55 -92.73 43.66
C ASP A 240 7.80 -91.24 43.93
N LEU A 241 8.68 -90.92 44.89
CA LEU A 241 9.08 -89.55 45.19
C LEU A 241 9.84 -88.92 44.02
N ARG A 242 10.69 -89.69 43.34
CA ARG A 242 11.40 -89.24 42.14
C ARG A 242 10.42 -88.90 41.01
N ILE A 243 9.44 -89.76 40.73
CA ILE A 243 8.41 -89.49 39.70
C ILE A 243 7.60 -88.23 40.05
N ARG A 244 7.27 -88.02 41.33
CA ARG A 244 6.60 -86.80 41.79
C ARG A 244 7.49 -85.56 41.65
N SER A 245 8.78 -85.65 41.96
CA SER A 245 9.75 -84.56 41.75
C SER A 245 9.79 -84.18 40.27
N GLU A 246 9.97 -85.17 39.39
CA GLU A 246 10.01 -84.95 37.94
C GLU A 246 8.69 -84.37 37.40
N ALA A 247 7.54 -84.70 38.00
CA ALA A 247 6.25 -84.12 37.64
C ALA A 247 6.11 -82.65 38.08
N LEU A 248 6.53 -82.33 39.31
CA LEU A 248 6.53 -80.96 39.82
C LEU A 248 7.54 -80.08 39.06
N GLU A 249 8.71 -80.62 38.71
CA GLU A 249 9.70 -79.92 37.88
C GLU A 249 9.14 -79.56 36.49
N ARG A 250 8.37 -80.47 35.88
CA ARG A 250 7.66 -80.18 34.62
C ARG A 250 6.62 -79.09 34.79
N GLU A 251 5.80 -79.15 35.84
CA GLU A 251 4.79 -78.12 36.10
C GLU A 251 5.42 -76.74 36.37
N VAL A 252 6.53 -76.69 37.10
CA VAL A 252 7.30 -75.46 37.31
C VAL A 252 7.84 -74.91 35.99
N ALA A 253 8.37 -75.75 35.11
CA ALA A 253 8.84 -75.33 33.79
C ALA A 253 7.70 -74.80 32.91
N ASP A 254 6.54 -75.47 32.89
CA ASP A 254 5.36 -75.02 32.15
C ASP A 254 4.83 -73.67 32.68
N LEU A 255 4.81 -73.50 34.00
CA LEU A 255 4.41 -72.23 34.63
C LEU A 255 5.42 -71.11 34.35
N GLN A 256 6.73 -71.40 34.36
CA GLN A 256 7.77 -70.44 33.99
C GLN A 256 7.60 -69.98 32.54
N HIS A 257 7.44 -70.91 31.60
CA HIS A 257 7.23 -70.58 30.19
C HIS A 257 5.98 -69.72 30.00
N ARG A 258 4.89 -70.05 30.69
CA ARG A 258 3.66 -69.25 30.63
C ARG A 258 3.83 -67.85 31.23
N ASN A 259 4.69 -67.69 32.23
CA ASN A 259 5.02 -66.39 32.79
C ASN A 259 5.86 -65.56 31.81
N GLU A 260 6.82 -66.18 31.12
CA GLU A 260 7.59 -65.55 30.03
C GLU A 260 6.68 -65.06 28.90
N GLU A 261 5.73 -65.88 28.45
CA GLU A 261 4.74 -65.47 27.45
C GLU A 261 3.88 -64.29 27.91
N LEU A 262 3.39 -64.32 29.16
CA LEU A 262 2.59 -63.24 29.73
C LEU A 262 3.40 -61.94 29.90
N THR A 263 4.67 -62.04 30.25
CA THR A 263 5.57 -60.88 30.36
C THR A 263 5.91 -60.29 28.99
N SER A 264 6.12 -61.12 27.96
CA SER A 264 6.27 -60.66 26.57
C SER A 264 5.02 -59.92 26.09
N LEU A 265 3.82 -60.48 26.29
CA LEU A 265 2.56 -59.83 25.93
C LEU A 265 2.33 -58.51 26.70
N ALA A 266 2.73 -58.45 27.97
CA ALA A 266 2.65 -57.21 28.74
C ALA A 266 3.60 -56.13 28.19
N GLN A 267 4.81 -56.50 27.76
CA GLN A 267 5.75 -55.59 27.11
C GLN A 267 5.20 -55.09 25.77
N GLU A 268 4.66 -55.97 24.94
CA GLU A 268 4.00 -55.59 23.68
C GLU A 268 2.83 -54.62 23.90
N ALA A 269 1.96 -54.91 24.87
CA ALA A 269 0.85 -54.02 25.23
C ALA A 269 1.34 -52.64 25.70
N GLN A 270 2.47 -52.58 26.40
CA GLN A 270 3.09 -51.31 26.80
C GLN A 270 3.63 -50.55 25.59
N THR A 271 4.33 -51.22 24.67
CA THR A 271 4.83 -50.56 23.44
C THR A 271 3.71 -50.02 22.56
N LEU A 272 2.62 -50.77 22.37
CA LEU A 272 1.45 -50.32 21.62
C LEU A 272 0.75 -49.11 22.28
N LYS A 273 0.77 -49.05 23.62
CA LYS A 273 0.26 -47.90 24.35
C LYS A 273 1.13 -46.66 24.12
N ASP A 274 2.45 -46.82 24.16
CA ASP A 274 3.38 -45.72 23.89
C ASP A 274 3.22 -45.21 22.45
N GLU A 275 3.05 -46.12 21.47
CA GLU A 275 2.72 -45.76 20.08
C GLU A 275 1.39 -45.00 19.97
N MET A 276 0.34 -45.45 20.66
CA MET A 276 -0.95 -44.75 20.69
C MET A 276 -0.83 -43.33 21.26
N ASP A 277 -0.02 -43.13 22.30
CA ASP A 277 0.20 -41.82 22.90
C ASP A 277 1.00 -40.89 21.98
N ILE A 278 2.00 -41.42 21.26
CA ILE A 278 2.70 -40.67 20.19
C ILE A 278 1.70 -40.24 19.09
N LEU A 279 0.84 -41.16 18.65
CA LEU A 279 -0.16 -40.87 17.63
C LEU A 279 -1.17 -39.81 18.12
N ARG A 280 -1.60 -39.84 19.38
CA ARG A 280 -2.45 -38.80 19.97
C ARG A 280 -1.78 -37.43 19.94
N HIS A 281 -0.52 -37.33 20.37
CA HIS A 281 0.22 -36.06 20.29
C HIS A 281 0.38 -35.56 18.86
N SER A 282 0.60 -36.47 17.91
CA SER A 282 0.64 -36.11 16.49
C SER A 282 -0.71 -35.58 15.98
N SER A 283 -1.82 -36.20 16.39
CA SER A 283 -3.19 -35.76 16.07
C SER A 283 -3.46 -34.37 16.63
N ASP A 284 -3.12 -34.11 17.89
CA ASP A 284 -3.28 -32.78 18.51
C ASP A 284 -2.45 -31.72 17.78
N ARG A 285 -1.25 -32.09 17.32
CA ARG A 285 -0.41 -31.20 16.50
C ARG A 285 -1.09 -30.88 15.18
N VAL A 286 -1.67 -31.88 14.50
CA VAL A 286 -2.43 -31.67 13.26
C VAL A 286 -3.62 -30.74 13.49
N SER A 287 -4.43 -30.97 14.53
CA SER A 287 -5.58 -30.09 14.83
C SER A 287 -5.18 -28.64 15.13
N ARG A 288 -4.02 -28.42 15.80
CA ARG A 288 -3.47 -27.07 15.98
C ARG A 288 -3.06 -26.41 14.66
N LEU A 289 -2.44 -27.18 13.77
CA LEU A 289 -2.06 -26.68 12.44
C LEU A 289 -3.28 -26.39 11.57
N GLU A 290 -4.33 -27.22 11.63
CA GLU A 290 -5.60 -26.98 10.95
C GLU A 290 -6.26 -25.67 11.43
N ALA A 291 -6.31 -25.46 12.75
CA ALA A 291 -6.82 -24.20 13.32
C ALA A 291 -6.02 -22.98 12.84
N LEU A 292 -4.68 -23.11 12.76
CA LEU A 292 -3.80 -22.06 12.24
C LEU A 292 -4.11 -21.78 10.75
N VAL A 293 -4.25 -22.82 9.93
CA VAL A 293 -4.63 -22.71 8.52
C VAL A 293 -5.96 -21.97 8.37
N ASP A 294 -6.96 -22.28 9.19
CA ASP A 294 -8.25 -21.59 9.13
C ASP A 294 -8.16 -20.12 9.56
N THR A 295 -7.28 -19.79 10.51
CA THR A 295 -7.01 -18.37 10.81
C THR A 295 -6.35 -17.65 9.65
N TYR A 296 -5.45 -18.31 8.91
CA TYR A 296 -4.82 -17.72 7.72
C TYR A 296 -5.80 -17.60 6.55
N LYS A 297 -6.74 -18.54 6.37
CA LYS A 297 -7.83 -18.41 5.39
C LYS A 297 -8.68 -17.16 5.66
N ARG A 298 -9.09 -16.93 6.92
CA ARG A 298 -9.82 -15.72 7.30
C ARG A 298 -9.02 -14.44 7.01
N LYS A 299 -7.73 -14.42 7.37
CA LYS A 299 -6.84 -13.29 7.03
C LYS A 299 -6.73 -13.05 5.52
N LEU A 300 -6.75 -14.10 4.70
CA LEU A 300 -6.75 -13.98 3.24
C LEU A 300 -8.07 -13.42 2.70
N GLU A 301 -9.21 -13.81 3.29
CA GLU A 301 -10.52 -13.23 2.99
C GLU A 301 -10.55 -11.73 3.33
N ASP A 302 -10.07 -11.35 4.51
CA ASP A 302 -9.95 -9.95 4.94
C ASP A 302 -9.05 -9.12 3.99
N LEU A 303 -7.92 -9.69 3.54
CA LEU A 303 -7.07 -9.06 2.52
C LEU A 303 -7.80 -8.93 1.18
N GLY A 304 -8.66 -9.89 0.82
CA GLY A 304 -9.52 -9.81 -0.35
C GLY A 304 -10.54 -8.68 -0.25
N ASP A 305 -11.15 -8.51 0.92
CA ASP A 305 -12.07 -7.41 1.21
C ASP A 305 -11.38 -6.06 1.15
N LEU A 306 -10.21 -5.93 1.76
CA LEU A 306 -9.41 -4.70 1.73
C LEU A 306 -9.01 -4.33 0.30
N ARG A 307 -8.60 -5.32 -0.52
CA ARG A 307 -8.31 -5.09 -1.96
C ARG A 307 -9.55 -4.58 -2.72
N ARG A 308 -10.74 -5.10 -2.42
CA ARG A 308 -11.99 -4.61 -3.03
C ARG A 308 -12.31 -3.18 -2.57
N GLN A 309 -12.10 -2.85 -1.30
CA GLN A 309 -12.26 -1.48 -0.80
C GLN A 309 -11.28 -0.51 -1.47
N VAL A 310 -10.02 -0.90 -1.64
CA VAL A 310 -9.02 -0.08 -2.35
C VAL A 310 -9.46 0.20 -3.79
N ARG A 311 -9.92 -0.81 -4.53
CA ARG A 311 -10.44 -0.62 -5.90
C ARG A 311 -11.63 0.33 -5.95
N LEU A 312 -12.58 0.20 -5.02
CA LEU A 312 -13.73 1.11 -4.94
C LEU A 312 -13.29 2.56 -4.63
N LEU A 313 -12.27 2.74 -3.79
CA LEU A 313 -11.71 4.06 -3.51
C LEU A 313 -10.97 4.63 -4.72
N GLU A 314 -10.22 3.81 -5.46
CA GLU A 314 -9.57 4.19 -6.71
C GLU A 314 -10.60 4.61 -7.75
N GLU A 315 -11.66 3.83 -7.97
CA GLU A 315 -12.77 4.17 -8.88
C GLU A 315 -13.43 5.50 -8.47
N ARG A 316 -13.76 5.69 -7.19
CA ARG A 316 -14.30 6.97 -6.69
C ARG A 316 -13.35 8.14 -6.93
N ASN A 317 -12.05 7.94 -6.72
CA ASN A 317 -11.03 8.97 -6.97
C ASN A 317 -10.98 9.34 -8.46
N THR A 318 -11.02 8.34 -9.37
CA THR A 318 -11.09 8.61 -10.82
C THR A 318 -12.33 9.40 -11.22
N VAL A 319 -13.48 9.11 -10.62
CA VAL A 319 -14.72 9.88 -10.84
C VAL A 319 -14.58 11.31 -10.33
N TYR A 320 -14.00 11.52 -9.15
CA TYR A 320 -13.73 12.87 -8.63
C TYR A 320 -12.76 13.65 -9.53
N MET A 321 -11.73 13.00 -10.05
CA MET A 321 -10.80 13.60 -11.00
C MET A 321 -11.51 14.01 -12.30
N GLN A 322 -12.33 13.11 -12.88
CA GLN A 322 -13.13 13.43 -14.07
C GLN A 322 -14.06 14.62 -13.82
N ARG A 323 -14.77 14.62 -12.68
CA ARG A 323 -15.64 15.73 -12.30
C ARG A 323 -14.89 17.04 -12.13
N THR A 324 -13.68 17.00 -11.60
CA THR A 324 -12.81 18.18 -11.47
C THR A 324 -12.42 18.71 -12.85
N CYS A 325 -12.03 17.84 -13.78
CA CYS A 325 -11.72 18.24 -15.16
C CYS A 325 -12.94 18.87 -15.87
N GLU A 326 -14.14 18.30 -15.71
CA GLU A 326 -15.38 18.87 -16.25
C GLU A 326 -15.64 20.29 -15.71
N LEU A 327 -15.48 20.48 -14.40
CA LEU A 327 -15.65 21.79 -13.75
C LEU A 327 -14.59 22.80 -14.23
N GLU A 328 -13.35 22.37 -14.44
CA GLU A 328 -12.30 23.21 -15.02
C GLU A 328 -12.61 23.62 -16.47
N GLU A 329 -13.20 22.73 -17.26
CA GLU A 329 -13.67 23.03 -18.62
C GLU A 329 -14.84 24.00 -18.61
N GLU A 330 -15.81 23.82 -17.72
CA GLU A 330 -16.91 24.75 -17.50
C GLU A 330 -16.38 26.13 -17.10
N LEU A 331 -15.40 26.19 -16.20
CA LEU A 331 -14.74 27.43 -15.80
C LEU A 331 -14.02 28.10 -16.97
N ARG A 332 -13.31 27.34 -17.83
CA ARG A 332 -12.68 27.89 -19.05
C ARG A 332 -13.73 28.47 -20.00
N ARG A 333 -14.85 27.78 -20.21
CA ARG A 333 -15.97 28.27 -21.04
C ARG A 333 -16.59 29.54 -20.47
N ALA A 334 -16.83 29.57 -19.16
CA ALA A 334 -17.35 30.75 -18.47
C ALA A 334 -16.39 31.95 -18.57
N ASN A 335 -15.08 31.72 -18.40
CA ASN A 335 -14.05 32.74 -18.57
C ASN A 335 -14.00 33.28 -20.00
N ALA A 336 -14.11 32.42 -21.02
CA ALA A 336 -14.20 32.85 -22.41
C ALA A 336 -15.43 33.74 -22.64
N GLY A 337 -16.60 33.34 -22.13
CA GLY A 337 -17.82 34.16 -22.16
C GLY A 337 -17.65 35.51 -21.47
N ARG A 338 -16.97 35.55 -20.32
CA ARG A 338 -16.65 36.80 -19.62
C ARG A 338 -15.76 37.72 -20.46
N THR A 339 -14.73 37.18 -21.11
CA THR A 339 -13.86 38.00 -21.99
C THR A 339 -14.63 38.58 -23.17
N GLN A 340 -15.56 37.83 -23.76
CA GLN A 340 -16.45 38.33 -24.80
C GLN A 340 -17.37 39.43 -24.27
N LEU A 341 -18.01 39.23 -23.11
CA LEU A 341 -18.83 40.24 -22.45
C LEU A 341 -18.05 41.54 -22.21
N ASP A 342 -16.81 41.46 -21.73
CA ASP A 342 -15.96 42.62 -21.50
C ASP A 342 -15.59 43.32 -22.81
N SER A 343 -15.44 42.58 -23.91
CA SER A 343 -15.24 43.17 -25.25
C SER A 343 -16.47 43.93 -25.72
N TYR A 344 -17.67 43.36 -25.56
CA TYR A 344 -18.93 44.04 -25.91
C TYR A 344 -19.20 45.24 -25.02
N LYS A 345 -18.91 45.16 -23.72
CA LYS A 345 -18.97 46.32 -22.82
C LYS A 345 -18.08 47.44 -23.34
N ARG A 346 -16.82 47.17 -23.70
CA ARG A 346 -15.93 48.20 -24.27
C ARG A 346 -16.50 48.81 -25.57
N GLN A 347 -17.04 47.99 -26.48
CA GLN A 347 -17.68 48.47 -27.70
C GLN A 347 -18.88 49.38 -27.40
N VAL A 348 -19.73 49.01 -26.44
CA VAL A 348 -20.87 49.83 -26.01
C VAL A 348 -20.39 51.17 -25.43
N HIS A 349 -19.35 51.18 -24.60
CA HIS A 349 -18.79 52.43 -24.06
C HIS A 349 -18.21 53.32 -25.17
N GLU A 350 -17.51 52.73 -26.15
CA GLU A 350 -16.97 53.46 -27.29
C GLU A 350 -18.08 54.06 -28.18
N LEU A 351 -19.13 53.28 -28.48
CA LEU A 351 -20.29 53.76 -29.22
C LEU A 351 -21.03 54.84 -28.46
N HIS A 352 -21.18 54.72 -27.14
CA HIS A 352 -21.79 55.74 -26.30
C HIS A 352 -20.97 57.04 -26.30
N ALA A 353 -19.65 56.95 -26.22
CA ALA A 353 -18.75 58.11 -26.33
C ALA A 353 -18.81 58.77 -27.71
N LYS A 354 -18.90 57.98 -28.79
CA LYS A 354 -19.11 58.50 -30.14
C LYS A 354 -20.46 59.21 -30.24
N HIS A 355 -21.52 58.58 -29.76
CA HIS A 355 -22.86 59.16 -29.76
C HIS A 355 -22.94 60.47 -28.98
N SER A 356 -22.34 60.54 -27.78
CA SER A 356 -22.31 61.78 -27.00
C SER A 356 -21.49 62.87 -27.70
N SER A 357 -20.38 62.52 -28.36
CA SER A 357 -19.60 63.48 -29.14
C SER A 357 -20.35 64.03 -30.35
N GLU A 358 -21.11 63.19 -31.05
CA GLU A 358 -21.97 63.62 -32.18
C GLU A 358 -23.17 64.43 -31.69
N ALA A 359 -23.77 64.08 -30.55
CA ALA A 359 -24.81 64.87 -29.91
C ALA A 359 -24.30 66.29 -29.57
N MET A 360 -23.11 66.41 -28.96
CA MET A 360 -22.50 67.72 -28.69
C MET A 360 -22.20 68.52 -29.98
N LYS A 361 -21.78 67.85 -31.07
CA LYS A 361 -21.61 68.53 -32.37
C LYS A 361 -22.95 68.99 -32.94
N ALA A 362 -23.99 68.18 -32.85
CA ALA A 362 -25.33 68.54 -33.30
C ALA A 362 -25.86 69.75 -32.52
N GLU A 363 -25.68 69.79 -31.19
CA GLU A 363 -26.02 70.95 -30.35
C GLU A 363 -25.28 72.22 -30.78
N LYS A 364 -23.97 72.12 -31.06
CA LYS A 364 -23.18 73.25 -31.58
C LYS A 364 -23.74 73.77 -32.91
N TRP A 365 -24.01 72.88 -33.87
CA TRP A 365 -24.59 73.27 -35.15
C TRP A 365 -26.00 73.84 -35.02
N GLN A 366 -26.82 73.33 -34.10
CA GLN A 366 -28.13 73.90 -33.80
C GLN A 366 -28.01 75.32 -33.24
N PHE A 367 -27.04 75.56 -32.35
CA PHE A 367 -26.78 76.90 -31.82
C PHE A 367 -26.30 77.86 -32.91
N GLU A 368 -25.35 77.43 -33.75
CA GLU A 368 -24.85 78.23 -34.88
C GLU A 368 -25.95 78.54 -35.90
N TYR A 369 -26.80 77.56 -36.21
CA TYR A 369 -27.96 77.74 -37.08
C TYR A 369 -28.93 78.76 -36.50
N LYS A 370 -29.31 78.66 -35.22
CA LYS A 370 -30.18 79.62 -34.55
C LYS A 370 -29.60 81.04 -34.60
N ASN A 371 -28.33 81.20 -34.26
CA ASN A 371 -27.66 82.51 -34.32
C ASN A 371 -27.64 83.10 -35.74
N LEU A 372 -27.42 82.27 -36.75
CA LEU A 372 -27.46 82.72 -38.14
C LEU A 372 -28.89 83.05 -38.60
N HIS A 373 -29.87 82.26 -38.15
CA HIS A 373 -31.29 82.50 -38.40
C HIS A 373 -31.76 83.81 -37.77
N ASP A 374 -31.41 84.07 -36.51
CA ASP A 374 -31.73 85.31 -35.80
C ASP A 374 -31.14 86.53 -36.53
N LYS A 375 -29.90 86.42 -37.03
CA LYS A 375 -29.27 87.45 -37.88
C LYS A 375 -30.02 87.65 -39.19
N TYR A 376 -30.44 86.57 -39.83
CA TYR A 376 -31.22 86.64 -41.06
C TYR A 376 -32.59 87.28 -40.83
N GLU A 377 -33.29 86.93 -39.75
CA GLU A 377 -34.55 87.58 -39.35
C GLU A 377 -34.37 89.07 -39.05
N ALA A 378 -33.29 89.46 -38.38
CA ALA A 378 -32.97 90.86 -38.14
C ALA A 378 -32.78 91.64 -39.45
N LEU A 379 -32.04 91.06 -40.42
CA LEU A 379 -31.86 91.64 -41.75
C LEU A 379 -33.17 91.70 -42.54
N LEU A 380 -34.05 90.71 -42.42
CA LEU A 380 -35.38 90.75 -43.02
C LEU A 380 -36.22 91.91 -42.45
N LYS A 381 -36.24 92.07 -41.13
CA LYS A 381 -36.94 93.19 -40.47
C LYS A 381 -36.36 94.54 -40.90
N GLU A 382 -35.04 94.67 -41.02
CA GLU A 382 -34.42 95.89 -41.55
C GLU A 382 -34.80 96.15 -43.01
N LYS A 383 -34.82 95.11 -43.85
CA LYS A 383 -35.28 95.21 -45.24
C LYS A 383 -36.74 95.68 -45.32
N GLU A 384 -37.63 95.10 -44.52
CA GLU A 384 -39.03 95.52 -44.44
C GLU A 384 -39.17 96.97 -43.97
N ARG A 385 -38.39 97.38 -42.95
CA ARG A 385 -38.30 98.77 -42.50
C ARG A 385 -37.88 99.70 -43.63
N LEU A 386 -36.81 99.38 -44.37
CA LEU A 386 -36.35 100.16 -45.52
C LEU A 386 -37.38 100.22 -46.66
N ILE A 387 -38.12 99.13 -46.89
CA ILE A 387 -39.23 99.10 -47.85
C ILE A 387 -40.34 100.07 -47.41
N SER A 388 -40.72 100.05 -46.13
CA SER A 388 -41.73 100.97 -45.59
C SER A 388 -41.27 102.44 -45.61
N GLU A 389 -40.00 102.71 -45.31
CA GLU A 389 -39.40 104.04 -45.44
C GLU A 389 -39.38 104.51 -46.91
N ARG A 390 -39.05 103.62 -47.84
CA ARG A 390 -39.13 103.91 -49.28
C ARG A 390 -40.55 104.22 -49.70
N ASP A 391 -41.55 103.45 -49.25
CA ASP A 391 -42.95 103.67 -49.63
C ASP A 391 -43.52 104.96 -49.07
N THR A 392 -43.25 105.27 -47.80
CA THR A 392 -43.62 106.58 -47.22
C THR A 392 -42.92 107.74 -47.91
N LEU A 393 -41.64 107.59 -48.28
CA LEU A 393 -40.94 108.59 -49.09
C LEU A 393 -41.52 108.71 -50.51
N ARG A 394 -42.00 107.62 -51.11
CA ARG A 394 -42.67 107.65 -52.41
C ARG A 394 -44.02 108.37 -52.30
N GLU A 395 -44.83 108.04 -51.31
CA GLU A 395 -46.12 108.68 -51.01
C GLU A 395 -45.93 110.19 -50.78
N THR A 396 -45.00 110.60 -49.92
CA THR A 396 -44.71 112.03 -49.69
C THR A 396 -44.20 112.75 -50.95
N ASN A 397 -43.41 112.09 -51.81
CA ASN A 397 -43.03 112.65 -53.11
C ASN A 397 -44.25 112.79 -54.06
N GLU A 398 -45.15 111.82 -54.06
CA GLU A 398 -46.40 111.87 -54.84
C GLU A 398 -47.33 112.98 -54.34
N GLU A 399 -47.49 113.13 -53.02
CA GLU A 399 -48.22 114.23 -52.39
C GLU A 399 -47.62 115.60 -52.74
N LEU A 400 -46.28 115.74 -52.67
CA LEU A 400 -45.59 116.96 -53.10
C LEU A 400 -45.79 117.25 -54.59
N ARG A 401 -45.79 116.23 -55.45
CA ARG A 401 -46.11 116.39 -56.89
C ARG A 401 -47.56 116.81 -57.09
N CYS A 402 -48.51 116.20 -56.38
CA CYS A 402 -49.92 116.59 -56.40
C CYS A 402 -50.11 118.04 -55.92
N ALA A 403 -49.42 118.44 -54.84
CA ALA A 403 -49.42 119.82 -54.36
C ALA A 403 -48.81 120.78 -55.39
N GLN A 404 -47.73 120.40 -56.08
CA GLN A 404 -47.16 121.19 -57.19
C GLN A 404 -48.10 121.28 -58.39
N VAL A 405 -48.83 120.21 -58.74
CA VAL A 405 -49.84 120.23 -59.82
C VAL A 405 -51.04 121.09 -59.42
N GLN A 406 -51.54 120.98 -58.19
CA GLN A 406 -52.54 121.90 -57.66
C GLN A 406 -52.03 123.35 -57.71
N GLN A 407 -50.80 123.62 -57.30
CA GLN A 407 -50.20 124.95 -57.36
C GLN A 407 -50.06 125.46 -58.82
N LYS A 408 -49.72 124.59 -59.78
CA LYS A 408 -49.73 124.91 -61.22
C LYS A 408 -51.15 125.16 -61.75
N CYS A 409 -52.15 124.39 -61.33
CA CYS A 409 -53.56 124.64 -61.63
C CYS A 409 -54.04 125.96 -61.03
N PHE A 410 -53.63 126.32 -59.80
CA PHE A 410 -53.89 127.63 -59.19
C PHE A 410 -53.16 128.77 -59.92
N SER A 411 -51.99 128.50 -60.52
CA SER A 411 -51.25 129.47 -61.34
C SER A 411 -51.88 129.68 -62.72
N GLN A 412 -52.56 128.66 -63.28
CA GLN A 412 -53.21 128.70 -64.59
C GLN A 412 -54.71 129.06 -64.53
N ALA A 413 -55.34 128.91 -63.37
CA ALA A 413 -56.70 129.36 -63.04
C ALA A 413 -56.71 130.72 -62.31
N GLY A 414 -55.68 131.54 -62.53
CA GLY A 414 -55.60 132.95 -62.07
C GLY A 414 -56.41 133.93 -62.93
N SER A 415 -57.30 133.45 -63.80
CA SER A 415 -58.24 134.28 -64.56
C SER A 415 -59.65 133.75 -64.35
N LEU A 416 -60.44 134.52 -63.59
CA LEU A 416 -61.89 134.42 -63.36
C LEU A 416 -62.37 133.56 -62.16
N VAL A 417 -62.20 134.16 -60.98
CA VAL A 417 -63.27 134.57 -60.04
C VAL A 417 -64.17 133.48 -59.41
N SER A 418 -63.97 133.36 -58.10
CA SER A 418 -64.93 133.25 -56.99
C SER A 418 -66.03 132.18 -56.94
N ASP A 419 -65.84 131.34 -55.93
CA ASP A 419 -66.76 131.07 -54.82
C ASP A 419 -67.89 130.04 -55.01
N SER A 420 -67.87 129.12 -54.04
CA SER A 420 -68.91 128.20 -53.56
C SER A 420 -69.34 126.99 -54.40
N GLY A 421 -68.85 125.84 -53.95
CA GLY A 421 -69.73 124.85 -53.31
C GLY A 421 -70.40 123.80 -54.20
N ALA A 422 -69.93 122.56 -54.06
CA ALA A 422 -70.64 121.30 -54.31
C ALA A 422 -71.22 121.07 -55.72
N VAL A 423 -70.55 120.19 -56.49
CA VAL A 423 -71.21 119.48 -57.59
C VAL A 423 -70.96 117.99 -57.41
N GLY A 424 -71.91 117.36 -56.71
CA GLY A 424 -72.05 115.91 -56.66
C GLY A 424 -72.59 115.37 -57.99
N ASN A 425 -71.89 114.37 -58.51
CA ASN A 425 -72.30 113.32 -59.45
C ASN A 425 -73.58 113.55 -60.28
N LEU A 426 -73.41 114.27 -61.40
CA LEU A 426 -74.34 114.41 -62.53
C LEU A 426 -74.64 113.06 -63.27
N ALA A 427 -74.02 111.96 -62.85
CA ALA A 427 -74.27 110.62 -63.40
C ALA A 427 -75.48 109.91 -62.77
N SER A 428 -76.05 110.48 -61.70
CA SER A 428 -77.17 109.89 -60.96
C SER A 428 -78.56 110.39 -61.43
N GLU A 429 -78.66 111.20 -62.48
CA GLU A 429 -79.94 111.87 -62.84
C GLU A 429 -80.53 111.46 -64.22
N ILE A 430 -79.84 110.60 -65.00
CA ILE A 430 -80.26 110.19 -66.36
C ILE A 430 -80.78 108.73 -66.41
N MET A 431 -80.65 107.96 -65.33
CA MET A 431 -81.17 106.60 -65.26
C MET A 431 -82.66 106.61 -64.86
N PRO A 432 -83.57 105.93 -65.59
CA PRO A 432 -84.97 105.84 -65.18
C PRO A 432 -85.08 105.28 -63.74
N THR A 433 -85.98 105.83 -62.93
CA THR A 433 -86.13 105.53 -61.49
C THR A 433 -86.23 104.03 -61.19
N GLU A 434 -86.87 103.27 -62.06
CA GLU A 434 -86.97 101.79 -62.00
C GLU A 434 -85.60 101.10 -62.09
N PHE A 435 -84.67 101.63 -62.88
CA PHE A 435 -83.29 101.13 -62.97
C PHE A 435 -82.44 101.51 -61.76
N GLN A 436 -82.68 102.68 -61.14
CA GLN A 436 -81.98 103.06 -59.91
C GLN A 436 -82.41 102.20 -58.73
N GLU A 437 -83.70 101.95 -58.59
CA GLU A 437 -84.23 101.07 -57.54
C GLU A 437 -83.76 99.62 -57.72
N THR A 438 -83.69 99.11 -58.96
CA THR A 438 -83.13 97.77 -59.22
C THR A 438 -81.63 97.71 -58.96
N VAL A 439 -80.84 98.74 -59.31
CA VAL A 439 -79.39 98.80 -58.99
C VAL A 439 -79.15 98.87 -57.49
N VAL A 440 -79.89 99.68 -56.73
CA VAL A 440 -79.76 99.73 -55.27
C VAL A 440 -80.18 98.40 -54.63
N ARG A 441 -81.24 97.76 -55.13
CA ARG A 441 -81.64 96.42 -54.67
C ARG A 441 -80.56 95.39 -54.93
N LEU A 442 -80.03 95.33 -56.16
CA LEU A 442 -78.95 94.44 -56.57
C LEU A 442 -77.63 94.73 -55.85
N GLN A 443 -77.34 95.98 -55.49
CA GLN A 443 -76.19 96.35 -54.66
C GLN A 443 -76.39 95.90 -53.22
N SER A 444 -77.59 96.06 -52.66
CA SER A 444 -77.91 95.54 -51.32
C SER A 444 -77.87 94.01 -51.29
N GLU A 445 -78.37 93.36 -52.35
CA GLU A 445 -78.33 91.90 -52.54
C GLU A 445 -76.90 91.40 -52.73
N ASN A 446 -76.08 92.05 -53.56
CA ASN A 446 -74.65 91.71 -53.66
C ASN A 446 -73.91 91.88 -52.34
N LYS A 447 -74.18 92.95 -51.60
CA LYS A 447 -73.55 93.16 -50.29
C LYS A 447 -73.97 92.08 -49.28
N MET A 448 -75.23 91.67 -49.31
CA MET A 448 -75.73 90.54 -48.52
C MET A 448 -75.11 89.21 -48.96
N LEU A 449 -74.98 88.95 -50.26
CA LEU A 449 -74.34 87.75 -50.80
C LEU A 449 -72.85 87.68 -50.45
N CYS A 450 -72.12 88.79 -50.52
CA CYS A 450 -70.71 88.84 -50.09
C CYS A 450 -70.55 88.54 -48.59
N ALA A 451 -71.39 89.15 -47.74
CA ALA A 451 -71.37 88.85 -46.30
C ALA A 451 -71.75 87.38 -46.01
N GLN A 452 -72.67 86.83 -46.81
CA GLN A 452 -73.04 85.42 -46.73
C GLN A 452 -71.89 84.50 -47.19
N GLU A 453 -71.17 84.85 -48.25
CA GLU A 453 -69.98 84.13 -48.73
C GLU A 453 -68.85 84.15 -47.70
N GLU A 454 -68.57 85.30 -47.07
CA GLU A 454 -67.59 85.41 -45.98
C GLU A 454 -67.98 84.53 -44.78
N SER A 455 -69.25 84.53 -44.40
CA SER A 455 -69.77 83.62 -43.36
C SER A 455 -69.64 82.14 -43.75
N TYR A 456 -69.82 81.78 -45.02
CA TYR A 456 -69.60 80.42 -45.50
C TYR A 456 -68.11 80.05 -45.52
N ARG A 457 -67.22 80.97 -45.92
CA ARG A 457 -65.76 80.75 -45.88
C ARG A 457 -65.26 80.57 -44.46
N GLN A 458 -65.76 81.36 -43.50
CA GLN A 458 -65.43 81.19 -42.09
C GLN A 458 -65.89 79.82 -41.58
N ARG A 459 -67.15 79.43 -41.86
CA ARG A 459 -67.66 78.10 -41.49
C ARG A 459 -66.87 76.96 -42.16
N LEU A 460 -66.44 77.15 -43.42
CA LEU A 460 -65.61 76.18 -44.12
C LEU A 460 -64.24 76.02 -43.43
N GLY A 461 -63.63 77.12 -43.01
CA GLY A 461 -62.35 77.13 -42.27
C GLY A 461 -62.48 76.46 -40.89
N GLU A 462 -63.57 76.72 -40.16
CA GLU A 462 -63.86 76.05 -38.89
C GLU A 462 -64.05 74.54 -39.06
N VAL A 463 -64.80 74.11 -40.09
CA VAL A 463 -64.98 72.69 -40.41
C VAL A 463 -63.66 72.04 -40.84
N GLN A 464 -62.82 72.73 -41.61
CA GLN A 464 -61.47 72.24 -41.97
C GLN A 464 -60.58 72.09 -40.73
N ALA A 465 -60.57 73.06 -39.82
CA ALA A 465 -59.82 72.97 -38.58
C ALA A 465 -60.28 71.79 -37.70
N HIS A 466 -61.59 71.58 -37.57
CA HIS A 466 -62.15 70.43 -36.87
C HIS A 466 -61.81 69.09 -37.54
N LEU A 467 -61.80 69.05 -38.88
CA LEU A 467 -61.39 67.86 -39.62
C LEU A 467 -59.92 67.54 -39.38
N GLU A 468 -59.04 68.54 -39.41
CA GLU A 468 -57.62 68.35 -39.12
C GLU A 468 -57.38 67.90 -37.68
N GLU A 469 -58.11 68.46 -36.71
CA GLU A 469 -58.02 68.04 -35.31
C GLU A 469 -58.55 66.61 -35.10
N ALA A 470 -59.66 66.26 -35.75
CA ALA A 470 -60.17 64.89 -35.79
C ALA A 470 -59.16 63.92 -36.43
N GLN A 471 -58.49 64.32 -37.53
CA GLN A 471 -57.44 63.52 -38.15
C GLN A 471 -56.21 63.37 -37.26
N ARG A 472 -55.76 64.43 -36.59
CA ARG A 472 -54.64 64.36 -35.62
C ARG A 472 -54.98 63.43 -34.46
N SER A 473 -56.16 63.56 -33.88
CA SER A 473 -56.62 62.68 -32.80
C SER A 473 -56.76 61.23 -33.27
N GLN A 474 -57.30 60.98 -34.46
CA GLN A 474 -57.36 59.65 -35.07
C GLN A 474 -55.97 59.05 -35.23
N ASN A 475 -55.01 59.79 -35.78
CA ASN A 475 -53.63 59.32 -35.92
C ASN A 475 -53.00 58.99 -34.56
N THR A 476 -53.23 59.81 -33.53
CA THR A 476 -52.73 59.49 -32.18
C THR A 476 -53.36 58.21 -31.62
N LEU A 477 -54.67 58.01 -31.80
CA LEU A 477 -55.35 56.79 -31.37
C LEU A 477 -54.87 55.56 -32.15
N GLU A 478 -54.64 55.67 -33.46
CA GLU A 478 -54.09 54.60 -34.29
C GLU A 478 -52.68 54.20 -33.83
N THR A 479 -51.82 55.17 -33.53
CA THR A 479 -50.47 54.90 -33.01
C THR A 479 -50.51 54.22 -31.63
N GLN A 480 -51.40 54.68 -30.74
CA GLN A 480 -51.60 54.06 -29.43
C GLN A 480 -52.17 52.66 -29.55
N ASN A 481 -53.13 52.44 -30.45
CA ASN A 481 -53.73 51.12 -30.69
C ASN A 481 -52.69 50.15 -31.26
N ARG A 482 -51.83 50.60 -32.19
CA ARG A 482 -50.70 49.80 -32.70
C ARG A 482 -49.73 49.43 -31.58
N LEU A 483 -49.39 50.38 -30.69
CA LEU A 483 -48.49 50.12 -29.58
C LEU A 483 -49.10 49.14 -28.56
N SER A 484 -50.39 49.30 -28.28
CA SER A 484 -51.15 48.38 -27.41
C SER A 484 -51.22 46.98 -28.01
N GLN A 485 -51.47 46.85 -29.32
CA GLN A 485 -51.42 45.56 -30.02
C GLN A 485 -50.03 44.92 -29.94
N GLN A 486 -48.95 45.69 -30.09
CA GLN A 486 -47.59 45.20 -29.89
C GLN A 486 -47.36 44.70 -28.47
N GLN A 487 -47.81 45.44 -27.47
CA GLN A 487 -47.73 45.02 -26.06
C GLN A 487 -48.54 43.75 -25.81
N ILE A 488 -49.75 43.63 -26.38
CA ILE A 488 -50.57 42.42 -26.28
C ILE A 488 -49.82 41.24 -26.93
N THR A 489 -49.23 41.41 -28.11
CA THR A 489 -48.47 40.32 -28.75
C THR A 489 -47.25 39.90 -27.94
N GLN A 490 -46.54 40.85 -27.32
CA GLN A 490 -45.40 40.55 -26.43
C GLN A 490 -45.84 39.85 -25.14
N LEU A 491 -46.97 40.26 -24.56
CA LEU A 491 -47.52 39.59 -23.38
C LEU A 491 -48.04 38.19 -23.75
N CYS A 492 -48.68 38.01 -24.90
CA CYS A 492 -49.08 36.70 -25.41
C CYS A 492 -47.86 35.79 -25.62
N SER A 493 -46.77 36.28 -26.23
CA SER A 493 -45.56 35.47 -26.39
C SER A 493 -44.92 35.12 -25.04
N GLN A 494 -44.89 36.06 -24.08
CA GLN A 494 -44.41 35.76 -22.72
C GLN A 494 -45.29 34.73 -22.01
N VAL A 495 -46.61 34.80 -22.18
CA VAL A 495 -47.54 33.80 -21.63
C VAL A 495 -47.36 32.45 -22.31
N GLU A 496 -47.17 32.40 -23.63
CA GLU A 496 -46.86 31.17 -24.36
C GLU A 496 -45.53 30.55 -23.94
N ASP A 497 -44.49 31.37 -23.74
CA ASP A 497 -43.18 30.92 -23.26
C ASP A 497 -43.28 30.40 -21.82
N LEU A 498 -44.06 31.07 -20.96
CA LEU A 498 -44.34 30.61 -19.60
C LEU A 498 -45.20 29.35 -19.59
N GLN A 499 -46.18 29.22 -20.48
CA GLN A 499 -46.99 28.01 -20.64
C GLN A 499 -46.13 26.85 -21.16
N LYS A 500 -45.23 27.09 -22.11
CA LYS A 500 -44.25 26.08 -22.55
C LYS A 500 -43.29 25.70 -21.43
N ALA A 501 -42.77 26.67 -20.67
CA ALA A 501 -41.92 26.38 -19.51
C ALA A 501 -42.66 25.60 -18.42
N LEU A 502 -43.96 25.88 -18.22
CA LEU A 502 -44.82 25.16 -17.28
C LEU A 502 -45.13 23.74 -17.79
N GLN A 503 -45.37 23.57 -19.09
CA GLN A 503 -45.64 22.27 -19.70
C GLN A 503 -44.37 21.41 -19.81
N GLU A 504 -43.20 22.03 -20.02
CA GLU A 504 -41.90 21.39 -19.85
C GLU A 504 -41.63 21.03 -18.38
N GLN A 505 -42.11 21.82 -17.43
CA GLN A 505 -42.09 21.45 -16.01
C GLN A 505 -43.06 20.31 -15.68
N ASP A 506 -44.27 20.26 -16.26
CA ASP A 506 -45.23 19.17 -16.04
C ASP A 506 -44.75 17.86 -16.68
N SER A 507 -44.11 17.92 -17.85
CA SER A 507 -43.43 16.75 -18.43
C SER A 507 -42.25 16.26 -17.59
N LYS A 508 -41.58 17.17 -16.86
CA LYS A 508 -40.59 16.83 -15.82
C LYS A 508 -41.25 16.48 -14.48
N ALA A 509 -42.52 16.77 -14.26
CA ALA A 509 -43.27 16.43 -13.05
C ALA A 509 -43.75 14.97 -13.09
N GLU A 510 -44.01 14.39 -14.26
CA GLU A 510 -44.20 12.94 -14.38
C GLU A 510 -42.90 12.17 -14.04
N ASP A 511 -41.74 12.63 -14.51
CA ASP A 511 -40.43 12.09 -14.10
C ASP A 511 -40.08 12.44 -12.63
N SER A 512 -40.48 13.62 -12.13
CA SER A 512 -40.34 14.00 -10.73
C SER A 512 -41.25 13.17 -9.83
N SER A 513 -42.42 12.72 -10.29
CA SER A 513 -43.30 11.84 -9.51
C SER A 513 -42.71 10.44 -9.39
N LEU A 514 -42.05 9.95 -10.45
CA LEU A 514 -41.32 8.69 -10.44
C LEU A 514 -40.06 8.78 -9.58
N LEU A 515 -39.34 9.89 -9.63
CA LEU A 515 -38.19 10.20 -8.78
C LEU A 515 -38.59 10.42 -7.33
N GLN A 516 -39.72 11.06 -7.06
CA GLN A 516 -40.25 11.30 -5.72
C GLN A 516 -40.74 9.99 -5.10
N LYS A 517 -41.42 9.14 -5.89
CA LYS A 517 -41.79 7.78 -5.47
C LYS A 517 -40.57 6.88 -5.23
N LYS A 518 -39.54 6.97 -6.08
CA LYS A 518 -38.25 6.29 -5.84
C LYS A 518 -37.52 6.85 -4.62
N LEU A 519 -37.56 8.16 -4.39
CA LEU A 519 -36.97 8.79 -3.22
C LEU A 519 -37.70 8.37 -1.95
N GLU A 520 -39.02 8.26 -1.99
CA GLU A 520 -39.85 7.78 -0.88
C GLU A 520 -39.59 6.29 -0.60
N GLU A 521 -39.48 5.44 -1.63
CA GLU A 521 -39.02 4.05 -1.50
C GLU A 521 -37.58 3.95 -0.96
N HIS A 522 -36.68 4.86 -1.35
CA HIS A 522 -35.31 4.89 -0.84
C HIS A 522 -35.26 5.39 0.61
N LEU A 523 -36.12 6.33 0.99
CA LEU A 523 -36.26 6.79 2.37
C LEU A 523 -36.86 5.68 3.23
N GLU A 524 -37.85 4.93 2.75
CA GLU A 524 -38.43 3.78 3.46
C GLU A 524 -37.40 2.68 3.66
N LYS A 525 -36.65 2.30 2.61
CA LYS A 525 -35.51 1.36 2.72
C LYS A 525 -34.41 1.86 3.65
N LEU A 526 -34.18 3.18 3.71
CA LEU A 526 -33.23 3.77 4.64
C LEU A 526 -33.73 3.68 6.09
N HIS A 527 -35.02 3.90 6.32
CA HIS A 527 -35.64 3.74 7.64
C HIS A 527 -35.65 2.27 8.09
N GLU A 528 -35.95 1.33 7.20
CA GLU A 528 -35.85 -0.11 7.45
C GLU A 528 -34.41 -0.51 7.79
N ALA A 529 -33.44 -0.08 6.99
CA ALA A 529 -32.02 -0.33 7.25
C ALA A 529 -31.56 0.31 8.58
N HIS A 530 -32.07 1.51 8.92
CA HIS A 530 -31.75 2.16 10.18
C HIS A 530 -32.37 1.40 11.37
N SER A 531 -33.61 0.93 11.25
CA SER A 531 -34.26 0.09 12.26
C SER A 531 -33.52 -1.23 12.46
N ASP A 532 -33.09 -1.87 11.37
CA ASP A 532 -32.34 -3.12 11.43
C ASP A 532 -30.92 -2.92 11.99
N LEU A 533 -30.25 -1.81 11.66
CA LEU A 533 -28.99 -1.43 12.28
C LEU A 533 -29.15 -1.13 13.77
N GLN A 534 -30.26 -0.51 14.17
CA GLN A 534 -30.55 -0.24 15.57
C GLN A 534 -30.81 -1.54 16.34
N LYS A 535 -31.61 -2.46 15.80
CA LYS A 535 -31.80 -3.81 16.39
C LYS A 535 -30.49 -4.59 16.47
N LYS A 536 -29.64 -4.51 15.43
CA LYS A 536 -28.30 -5.12 15.46
C LYS A 536 -27.39 -4.46 16.50
N ARG A 537 -27.51 -3.15 16.72
CA ARG A 537 -26.80 -2.43 17.79
C ARG A 537 -27.26 -2.88 19.16
N GLU A 538 -28.56 -2.98 19.39
CA GLU A 538 -29.13 -3.50 20.64
C GLU A 538 -28.68 -4.95 20.88
N VAL A 539 -28.66 -5.80 19.85
CA VAL A 539 -28.13 -7.17 19.94
C VAL A 539 -26.62 -7.19 20.17
N ILE A 540 -25.85 -6.26 19.62
CA ILE A 540 -24.41 -6.14 19.89
C ILE A 540 -24.19 -5.69 21.35
N ASP A 541 -24.96 -4.72 21.84
CA ASP A 541 -24.91 -4.25 23.23
C ASP A 541 -25.33 -5.37 24.21
N ASP A 542 -26.29 -6.23 23.84
CA ASP A 542 -26.68 -7.41 24.63
C ASP A 542 -25.67 -8.57 24.54
N LEU A 543 -24.92 -8.67 23.44
CA LEU A 543 -23.88 -9.68 23.20
C LEU A 543 -22.49 -9.23 23.64
N GLU A 544 -22.29 -7.97 24.03
CA GLU A 544 -21.12 -7.49 24.77
C GLU A 544 -21.36 -7.72 26.27
N PRO A 545 -20.86 -8.83 26.85
CA PRO A 545 -20.89 -8.95 28.31
C PRO A 545 -19.91 -7.90 28.85
N GLY A 546 -20.26 -7.17 29.91
CA GLY A 546 -19.45 -6.09 30.52
C GLY A 546 -17.99 -6.44 30.86
N ALA A 547 -17.15 -6.58 29.85
CA ALA A 547 -15.74 -6.94 29.88
C ALA A 547 -14.86 -5.71 30.17
N ASP A 548 -15.41 -4.51 30.00
CA ASP A 548 -14.69 -3.25 30.19
C ASP A 548 -14.27 -3.03 31.65
N SER A 549 -15.08 -3.43 32.64
CA SER A 549 -14.74 -3.15 34.05
C SER A 549 -13.52 -3.93 34.55
N ASN A 550 -13.37 -5.19 34.13
CA ASN A 550 -12.26 -6.04 34.57
C ASN A 550 -11.01 -5.85 33.71
N MET A 551 -11.17 -5.62 32.41
CA MET A 551 -10.04 -5.35 31.52
C MET A 551 -9.45 -3.95 31.77
N ALA A 552 -10.28 -2.93 31.99
CA ALA A 552 -9.79 -1.59 32.34
C ALA A 552 -9.01 -1.59 33.67
N LYS A 553 -9.51 -2.28 34.71
CA LYS A 553 -8.77 -2.42 35.98
C LYS A 553 -7.42 -3.10 35.81
N LYS A 554 -7.36 -4.15 34.97
CA LYS A 554 -6.10 -4.85 34.66
C LYS A 554 -5.11 -3.94 33.94
N ILE A 555 -5.59 -3.11 33.02
CA ILE A 555 -4.78 -2.13 32.29
C ILE A 555 -4.26 -1.06 33.24
N ASP A 556 -5.10 -0.52 34.13
CA ASP A 556 -4.71 0.48 35.12
C ASP A 556 -3.66 -0.07 36.12
N GLU A 557 -3.82 -1.33 36.57
CA GLU A 557 -2.84 -2.03 37.41
C GLU A 557 -1.49 -2.18 36.70
N LEU A 558 -1.50 -2.60 35.43
CA LEU A 558 -0.28 -2.75 34.63
C LEU A 558 0.40 -1.40 34.37
N GLN A 559 -0.37 -0.34 34.11
CA GLN A 559 0.15 1.03 33.97
C GLN A 559 0.77 1.53 35.27
N ALA A 560 0.18 1.22 36.43
CA ALA A 560 0.75 1.60 37.73
C ALA A 560 2.08 0.87 38.01
N ILE A 561 2.18 -0.42 37.66
CA ILE A 561 3.42 -1.20 37.78
C ILE A 561 4.51 -0.63 36.87
N LEU A 562 4.17 -0.26 35.63
CA LEU A 562 5.09 0.37 34.68
C LEU A 562 5.64 1.69 35.22
N ARG A 563 4.76 2.59 35.68
CA ARG A 563 5.16 3.87 36.28
C ARG A 563 6.09 3.69 37.48
N LYS A 564 5.84 2.67 38.31
CA LYS A 564 6.72 2.35 39.45
C LYS A 564 8.10 1.88 38.98
N LYS A 565 8.17 1.04 37.94
CA LYS A 565 9.44 0.58 37.37
C LYS A 565 10.24 1.71 36.73
N ASP A 566 9.58 2.66 36.08
CA ASP A 566 10.22 3.85 35.50
C ASP A 566 10.84 4.74 36.60
N GLU A 567 10.13 4.92 37.72
CA GLU A 567 10.64 5.67 38.86
C GLU A 567 11.82 4.96 39.55
N ASP A 568 11.75 3.63 39.70
CA ASP A 568 12.87 2.83 40.22
C ASP A 568 14.10 2.92 39.29
N MET A 569 13.89 2.89 37.98
CA MET A 569 14.95 3.04 36.97
C MET A 569 15.60 4.42 37.05
N LYS A 570 14.81 5.48 37.19
CA LYS A 570 15.29 6.85 37.36
C LYS A 570 16.10 7.02 38.66
N GLN A 571 15.66 6.43 39.76
CA GLN A 571 16.42 6.42 41.02
C GLN A 571 17.76 5.68 40.88
N MET A 572 17.78 4.58 40.12
CA MET A 572 19.01 3.86 39.81
C MET A 572 19.96 4.71 38.96
N GLU A 573 19.45 5.39 37.92
CA GLU A 573 20.24 6.32 37.09
C GLU A 573 20.84 7.46 37.92
N GLU A 574 20.07 8.05 38.84
CA GLU A 574 20.58 9.08 39.74
C GLU A 574 21.68 8.55 40.67
N ARG A 575 21.55 7.31 41.17
CA ARG A 575 22.60 6.66 41.98
C ARG A 575 23.87 6.43 41.14
N TYR A 576 23.73 5.91 39.93
CA TYR A 576 24.87 5.75 39.00
C TYR A 576 25.54 7.08 38.69
N LYS A 577 24.76 8.13 38.45
CA LYS A 577 25.28 9.47 38.21
C LYS A 577 26.09 9.98 39.40
N ARG A 578 25.61 9.79 40.63
CA ARG A 578 26.35 10.13 41.86
C ARG A 578 27.65 9.31 42.00
N TYR A 579 27.64 8.02 41.65
CA TYR A 579 28.86 7.21 41.67
C TYR A 579 29.88 7.69 40.63
N VAL A 580 29.43 8.03 39.43
CA VAL A 580 30.27 8.58 38.36
C VAL A 580 30.83 9.95 38.76
N GLU A 581 30.03 10.83 39.37
CA GLU A 581 30.49 12.12 39.87
C GLU A 581 31.51 11.95 41.00
N LYS A 582 31.31 11.01 41.93
CA LYS A 582 32.31 10.65 42.95
C LYS A 582 33.60 10.12 42.32
N ALA A 583 33.52 9.29 41.28
CA ALA A 583 34.70 8.82 40.57
C ALA A 583 35.43 9.99 39.88
N ARG A 584 34.70 10.92 39.25
CA ARG A 584 35.28 12.13 38.65
C ARG A 584 35.93 13.05 39.68
N THR A 585 35.34 13.24 40.85
CA THR A 585 35.94 14.06 41.91
C THR A 585 37.19 13.41 42.47
N VAL A 586 37.20 12.08 42.68
CA VAL A 586 38.40 11.32 43.09
C VAL A 586 39.53 11.47 42.06
N ILE A 587 39.24 11.30 40.77
CA ILE A 587 40.21 11.52 39.67
C ILE A 587 40.73 12.96 39.71
N LYS A 588 39.85 13.94 39.92
CA LYS A 588 40.21 15.36 39.98
C LYS A 588 41.04 15.72 41.22
N THR A 589 40.88 15.01 42.33
CA THR A 589 41.68 15.21 43.56
C THR A 589 43.03 14.47 43.52
N LEU A 590 43.16 13.42 42.70
CA LEU A 590 44.41 12.68 42.51
C LEU A 590 45.37 13.35 41.52
N ASP A 591 44.95 14.42 40.82
CA ASP A 591 45.77 15.12 39.83
C ASP A 591 45.99 16.60 40.18
N PRO A 592 46.87 16.94 41.14
CA PRO A 592 47.31 18.30 41.34
C PRO A 592 48.61 18.57 40.56
N LYS A 593 48.47 19.41 39.53
CA LYS A 593 49.49 20.19 38.80
C LYS A 593 50.11 19.51 37.57
N GLN A 594 49.53 19.79 36.39
CA GLN A 594 50.31 20.25 35.24
C GLN A 594 49.45 21.02 34.22
N LYS A 595 50.00 22.13 33.74
CA LYS A 595 49.56 23.00 32.63
C LYS A 595 50.80 23.18 31.74
N PRO A 596 50.69 23.59 30.47
CA PRO A 596 50.16 22.84 29.34
C PRO A 596 51.24 22.75 28.23
N HIS A 597 51.79 21.58 27.92
CA HIS A 597 52.47 21.38 26.63
C HIS A 597 52.49 19.90 26.22
N SER A 598 52.34 19.70 24.91
CA SER A 598 52.23 18.44 24.16
C SER A 598 51.13 17.49 24.63
N LEU A 599 49.99 17.54 23.92
CA LEU A 599 49.10 16.39 23.84
C LEU A 599 49.92 15.15 23.45
N PRO A 600 49.67 13.98 24.05
CA PRO A 600 50.38 12.76 23.72
C PRO A 600 50.36 12.52 22.20
N PRO A 601 51.47 12.05 21.59
CA PRO A 601 51.56 11.83 20.14
C PRO A 601 50.41 10.97 19.61
N GLU A 602 49.92 10.06 20.43
CA GLU A 602 48.77 9.19 20.17
C GLU A 602 47.45 9.95 20.05
N VAL A 603 47.21 10.96 20.89
CA VAL A 603 46.02 11.82 20.82
C VAL A 603 46.08 12.73 19.58
N GLN A 604 47.27 13.19 19.19
CA GLN A 604 47.44 13.97 17.96
C GLN A 604 47.27 13.08 16.71
N ALA A 605 47.76 11.85 16.74
CA ALA A 605 47.54 10.87 15.67
C ALA A 605 46.05 10.53 15.50
N LEU A 606 45.32 10.32 16.60
CA LEU A 606 43.88 10.07 16.57
C LEU A 606 43.09 11.27 16.04
N ARG A 607 43.50 12.51 16.38
CA ARG A 607 42.90 13.73 15.79
C ARG A 607 43.15 13.82 14.29
N ASN A 608 44.36 13.50 13.84
CA ASN A 608 44.68 13.49 12.41
C ASN A 608 43.84 12.43 11.67
N GLN A 609 43.71 11.23 12.24
CA GLN A 609 42.86 10.16 11.68
C GLN A 609 41.38 10.56 11.63
N LEU A 610 40.85 11.21 12.66
CA LEU A 610 39.49 11.76 12.65
C LEU A 610 39.34 12.80 11.53
N SER A 611 40.27 13.73 11.40
CA SER A 611 40.21 14.74 10.33
C SER A 611 40.30 14.14 8.91
N GLU A 612 41.01 13.03 8.75
CA GLU A 612 41.14 12.31 7.48
C GLU A 612 39.87 11.51 7.17
N ARG A 613 39.26 10.90 8.20
CA ARG A 613 37.94 10.25 8.13
C ARG A 613 36.86 11.25 7.77
N ASP A 614 36.85 12.43 8.38
CA ASP A 614 35.89 13.50 8.08
C ASP A 614 36.03 14.01 6.64
N ARG A 615 37.27 14.19 6.15
CA ARG A 615 37.51 14.52 4.73
C ARG A 615 37.02 13.42 3.79
N LYS A 616 37.22 12.16 4.14
CA LYS A 616 36.76 11.02 3.34
C LYS A 616 35.23 10.93 3.31
N ILE A 617 34.57 11.21 4.43
CA ILE A 617 33.11 11.29 4.51
C ILE A 617 32.60 12.40 3.59
N GLN A 618 33.15 13.62 3.68
CA GLN A 618 32.78 14.72 2.79
C GLN A 618 32.97 14.40 1.31
N HIS A 619 34.04 13.69 0.95
CA HIS A 619 34.27 13.26 -0.42
C HIS A 619 33.23 12.23 -0.89
N LEU A 620 32.91 11.24 -0.06
CA LEU A 620 31.90 10.24 -0.37
C LEU A 620 30.49 10.84 -0.46
N GLU A 621 30.16 11.81 0.40
CA GLU A 621 28.90 12.57 0.33
C GLU A 621 28.80 13.35 -0.98
N HIS A 622 29.89 14.00 -1.40
CA HIS A 622 29.93 14.71 -2.68
C HIS A 622 29.76 13.77 -3.88
N ASP A 623 30.43 12.62 -3.87
CA ASP A 623 30.30 11.61 -4.93
C ASP A 623 28.89 10.99 -4.97
N PHE A 624 28.28 10.78 -3.80
CA PHE A 624 26.90 10.30 -3.71
C PHE A 624 25.92 11.32 -4.28
N GLU A 625 26.04 12.60 -3.93
CA GLU A 625 25.19 13.66 -4.46
C GLU A 625 25.34 13.81 -5.98
N LYS A 626 26.56 13.69 -6.51
CA LYS A 626 26.82 13.69 -7.95
C LYS A 626 26.18 12.48 -8.65
N THR A 627 26.24 11.30 -8.04
CA THR A 627 25.63 10.07 -8.57
C THR A 627 24.10 10.17 -8.56
N ARG A 628 23.53 10.72 -7.49
CA ARG A 628 22.10 11.00 -7.36
C ARG A 628 21.63 11.98 -8.43
N SER A 629 22.34 13.10 -8.62
CA SER A 629 22.02 14.07 -9.66
C SER A 629 22.08 13.46 -11.07
N ARG A 630 23.04 12.56 -11.34
CA ARG A 630 23.09 11.82 -12.61
C ARG A 630 21.89 10.91 -12.78
N HIS A 631 21.49 10.19 -11.73
CA HIS A 631 20.33 9.30 -11.75
C HIS A 631 19.03 10.08 -11.99
N ASP A 632 18.83 11.21 -11.32
CA ASP A 632 17.68 12.09 -11.53
C ASP A 632 17.61 12.62 -12.98
N GLN A 633 18.77 12.91 -13.58
CA GLN A 633 18.86 13.34 -14.98
C GLN A 633 18.52 12.18 -15.94
N GLU A 634 19.01 10.97 -15.67
CA GLU A 634 18.68 9.75 -16.41
C GLU A 634 17.17 9.46 -16.33
N GLU A 635 16.56 9.58 -15.16
CA GLU A 635 15.13 9.40 -14.94
C GLU A 635 14.30 10.41 -15.74
N LYS A 636 14.68 11.70 -15.72
CA LYS A 636 14.03 12.73 -16.55
C LYS A 636 14.12 12.42 -18.04
N LEU A 637 15.27 11.91 -18.51
CA LEU A 637 15.42 11.49 -19.90
C LEU A 637 14.51 10.31 -20.24
N ILE A 638 14.42 9.31 -19.36
CA ILE A 638 13.52 8.16 -19.52
C ILE A 638 12.06 8.61 -19.58
N ILE A 639 11.63 9.46 -18.65
CA ILE A 639 10.26 10.01 -18.62
C ILE A 639 9.97 10.78 -19.91
N SER A 640 10.90 11.63 -20.37
CA SER A 640 10.72 12.38 -21.62
C SER A 640 10.65 11.48 -22.85
N ALA A 641 11.46 10.42 -22.91
CA ALA A 641 11.44 9.44 -23.98
C ALA A 641 10.13 8.66 -23.99
N TRP A 642 9.62 8.30 -22.82
CA TRP A 642 8.36 7.58 -22.68
C TRP A 642 7.16 8.44 -23.07
N TYR A 643 7.14 9.71 -22.65
CA TYR A 643 6.13 10.68 -23.07
C TYR A 643 6.14 10.89 -24.60
N ASN A 644 7.32 11.06 -25.20
CA ASN A 644 7.46 11.20 -26.65
C ASN A 644 7.02 9.94 -27.40
N MET A 645 7.33 8.76 -26.88
CA MET A 645 6.86 7.48 -27.43
C MET A 645 5.33 7.37 -27.35
N GLY A 646 4.74 7.73 -26.20
CA GLY A 646 3.30 7.77 -25.99
C GLY A 646 2.61 8.73 -26.95
N MET A 647 3.17 9.94 -27.14
CA MET A 647 2.70 10.92 -28.12
C MET A 647 2.78 10.38 -29.55
N ALA A 648 3.88 9.72 -29.94
CA ALA A 648 4.04 9.14 -31.26
C ALA A 648 3.04 7.99 -31.53
N LEU A 649 2.77 7.15 -30.52
CA LEU A 649 1.74 6.12 -30.60
C LEU A 649 0.34 6.73 -30.71
N HIS A 650 0.05 7.75 -29.91
CA HIS A 650 -1.23 8.46 -29.98
C HIS A 650 -1.44 9.13 -31.35
N GLN A 651 -0.39 9.74 -31.94
CA GLN A 651 -0.45 10.30 -33.28
C GLN A 651 -0.66 9.23 -34.36
N LYS A 652 -0.06 8.04 -34.22
CA LYS A 652 -0.36 6.90 -35.12
C LYS A 652 -1.80 6.46 -35.04
N VAL A 653 -2.34 6.30 -33.83
CA VAL A 653 -3.76 5.90 -33.63
C VAL A 653 -4.72 6.97 -34.16
N VAL A 654 -4.40 8.25 -33.98
CA VAL A 654 -5.20 9.37 -34.53
C VAL A 654 -5.08 9.44 -36.06
N GLY A 655 -3.90 9.15 -36.62
CA GLY A 655 -3.69 9.04 -38.07
C GLY A 655 -4.45 7.87 -38.69
N GLU A 656 -4.53 6.74 -38.00
CA GLU A 656 -5.34 5.58 -38.42
C GLU A 656 -6.85 5.89 -38.37
N ARG A 657 -7.30 6.75 -37.43
CA ARG A 657 -8.69 7.18 -37.32
C ARG A 657 -9.10 8.30 -38.29
N THR A 658 -8.14 9.09 -38.77
CA THR A 658 -8.39 10.17 -39.75
C THR A 658 -8.13 9.75 -41.20
N GLY A 659 -7.67 8.51 -41.43
CA GLY A 659 -7.64 7.89 -42.76
C GLY A 659 -9.05 7.66 -43.30
N SER A 660 -9.35 8.25 -44.47
CA SER A 660 -10.62 8.14 -45.20
C SER A 660 -11.18 6.70 -45.19
N PRO A 661 -12.48 6.49 -44.84
CA PRO A 661 -13.09 5.16 -44.81
C PRO A 661 -13.43 4.74 -46.24
N GLY A 662 -12.44 4.24 -46.98
CA GLY A 662 -12.66 3.95 -48.39
C GLY A 662 -11.50 3.35 -49.16
N GLN A 663 -10.67 2.51 -48.55
CA GLN A 663 -9.84 1.54 -49.29
C GLN A 663 -9.34 0.44 -48.35
N ALA A 664 -9.99 -0.72 -48.41
CA ALA A 664 -9.46 -1.93 -47.79
C ALA A 664 -8.15 -2.29 -48.49
N GLN A 665 -7.01 -1.97 -47.87
CA GLN A 665 -5.71 -2.37 -48.40
C GLN A 665 -5.55 -3.88 -48.24
N SER A 666 -5.30 -4.57 -49.35
CA SER A 666 -4.92 -5.99 -49.38
C SER A 666 -3.72 -6.24 -48.44
N PHE A 667 -3.72 -7.38 -47.75
CA PHE A 667 -2.64 -7.84 -46.86
C PHE A 667 -1.24 -7.69 -47.47
N LEU A 668 -1.10 -7.89 -48.79
CA LEU A 668 0.15 -7.71 -49.53
C LEU A 668 0.60 -6.24 -49.66
N ALA A 669 -0.32 -5.28 -49.66
CA ALA A 669 0.02 -3.85 -49.63
C ALA A 669 0.51 -3.44 -48.24
N GLN A 670 -0.12 -3.95 -47.19
CA GLN A 670 0.29 -3.73 -45.80
C GLN A 670 1.67 -4.35 -45.52
N GLN A 671 1.96 -5.54 -46.08
CA GLN A 671 3.27 -6.19 -46.00
C GLN A 671 4.38 -5.43 -46.77
N ARG A 672 4.04 -4.76 -47.88
CA ARG A 672 4.97 -3.90 -48.63
C ARG A 672 5.30 -2.61 -47.89
N GLN A 673 4.34 -2.01 -47.20
CA GLN A 673 4.59 -0.81 -46.40
C GLN A 673 5.42 -1.12 -45.14
N SER A 674 5.17 -2.25 -44.46
CA SER A 674 5.95 -2.64 -43.28
C SER A 674 7.41 -2.97 -43.63
N THR A 675 7.65 -3.55 -44.81
CA THR A 675 9.01 -3.80 -45.33
C THR A 675 9.70 -2.50 -45.78
N GLN A 676 8.98 -1.53 -46.36
CA GLN A 676 9.55 -0.19 -46.65
C GLN A 676 9.85 0.61 -45.38
N ALA A 677 9.00 0.56 -44.36
CA ALA A 677 9.23 1.23 -43.07
C ALA A 677 10.47 0.68 -42.34
N ARG A 678 10.73 -0.64 -42.41
CA ARG A 678 11.96 -1.26 -41.88
C ARG A 678 13.22 -0.84 -42.64
N ARG A 679 13.14 -0.56 -43.94
CA ARG A 679 14.27 -0.01 -44.73
C ARG A 679 14.52 1.47 -44.46
N GLY A 680 13.50 2.25 -44.08
CA GLY A 680 13.67 3.66 -43.72
C GLY A 680 14.38 3.90 -42.38
N LEU A 681 14.20 3.01 -41.41
CA LEU A 681 14.83 3.11 -40.08
C LEU A 681 16.34 2.79 -40.07
N THR A 682 16.83 2.07 -41.09
CA THR A 682 18.24 1.68 -41.21
C THR A 682 19.13 2.77 -41.83
N ALA A 683 18.56 3.87 -42.33
CA ALA A 683 19.32 4.93 -43.02
C ALA A 683 19.82 6.06 -42.09
N ARG A 684 19.60 6.01 -40.77
CA ARG A 684 19.90 7.13 -39.86
C ARG A 684 21.10 6.97 -38.91
N PHE A 685 21.91 5.93 -39.08
CA PHE A 685 23.21 5.85 -38.43
C PHE A 685 24.32 6.02 -39.47
N GLN A 686 24.63 7.28 -39.79
CA GLN A 686 25.94 7.63 -40.34
C GLN A 686 26.90 7.90 -39.18
N PRO A 687 28.12 7.34 -39.20
CA PRO A 687 29.09 7.54 -38.14
C PRO A 687 29.75 8.92 -38.29
N ARG A 688 29.84 9.66 -37.19
CA ARG A 688 30.86 10.69 -36.96
C ARG A 688 31.49 10.46 -35.61
#